data_AF-A0A9D7VF26-F1
#
_entry.id   AF-A0A9D7VF26-F1
#
_cell.length_a   1.000
_cell.length_b   1.000
_cell.length_c   1.000
_cell.angle_alpha   90.00
_cell.angle_beta   90.00
_cell.angle_gamma   90.00
#
_symmetry.space_group_name_H-M   'P 1'
#
loop_
_entity.id
_entity.type
_entity.pdbx_description
1 polymer ?
#
loop_
_entity_poly.entity_id
_entity_poly.type
_entity_poly.pdbx_seq_one_letter_code
_entity_poly.pdbx_strand_id
1 'polypeptide(L)'
;MHLKTVFIRFYKSFNDDFLRKHNNKVKRKPWELIDNVFYPYIEVSIESKITTIVGANESGKSHLLSAIEKAISGKDIERSDFCRYSPFFTVKQNELKYPDFGTEWELSKPEQDSLREIIPEIYRNPNLDRLFIFRNNVDTLTIYLSEQGEYIPYPIKEKQVIELYKLLPRTFRIESSIALPSSVPIKKLVQLGQENYLGGRKFELLDREQRNKIVDELDVFSDNPELITKVRVLWGENREEIDYEAVKAIKSIMLALDEVSFSDPEKERREKQFYLAYKLICKIAKVDINSLLDLSKAIKNGMQGYANAIIKDINHRLAINLNFPNYWVQDRNFCLKVMARDYDLVFTITDRTGTEYSFDERSQGLQYFLSYFIEYRSHEPDPMKTEILLMDEPDAYLSSQAQQDLLRVFDLFANPEPGSHLTRPIQVVYVTHSPFLIDKNHSERIRVLQKGNEDEGTRVVKDFAIHRYEPLRSSIGPDIGETVFIGNCNLMVEGIGDQILLAGAATYLRANGVSNLETLDLNQITIVDSGGASQIPYMVYLACGRHADEIAAIVLLDSDQSGNDAKKHLLGKGGQHRRPLLKEKFILQLADLKEELCLDDKVTAQLEIEDIIPLQICIQATKLYLQEFLQLEETELIFLTEELISSKIAGQTILNVIEQTLKDFPDKELQISKSGFARNVIRVVNEWSQKQNSLTESEINALRVFEQNFKILFKKLNIMQRSAQQKLTRERLSQKIERLKKDFIARHPVSARREHGVILFDEIEGILESNIENESIKEIEAVKNAIQNLRRDYKLDIDMNKMIDDYTGFQVGLETIKYAGLLVSQQETADEAQAEKLAISEEVLGEVETDKLIVDGQAQLVNEQVPTVSEVKTAEVSGNSGNSNKRRKPNPH
;
A
#
# COMPACT_ATOMS: atom_id res chain seq x y z
N MET A 1 -7.80 8.90 24.10
CA MET A 1 -8.34 10.16 23.56
C MET A 1 -7.96 10.20 22.11
N HIS A 2 -8.96 10.29 21.23
CA HIS A 2 -8.75 10.33 19.79
C HIS A 2 -9.47 11.52 19.18
N LEU A 3 -8.85 12.16 18.19
CA LEU A 3 -9.40 13.31 17.49
C LEU A 3 -10.53 12.82 16.58
N LYS A 4 -11.72 13.41 16.73
CA LYS A 4 -12.91 13.01 15.98
C LYS A 4 -13.27 14.01 14.90
N THR A 5 -13.11 15.29 15.17
CA THR A 5 -13.38 16.36 14.19
C THR A 5 -12.50 17.55 14.44
N VAL A 6 -12.05 18.18 13.36
CA VAL A 6 -11.30 19.43 13.37
C VAL A 6 -12.20 20.51 12.79
N PHE A 7 -12.30 21.63 13.49
CA PHE A 7 -13.05 22.80 13.09
C PHE A 7 -12.05 23.88 12.70
N ILE A 8 -12.12 24.36 11.46
CA ILE A 8 -11.19 25.37 10.96
C ILE A 8 -11.98 26.55 10.42
N ARG A 9 -11.59 27.76 10.82
CA ARG A 9 -12.15 29.00 10.30
C ARG A 9 -11.07 30.08 10.20
N PHE A 10 -11.12 30.87 9.14
CA PHE A 10 -10.21 31.99 8.88
C PHE A 10 -8.71 31.64 8.94
N TYR A 11 -8.34 30.46 8.41
CA TYR A 11 -6.96 29.97 8.40
C TYR A 11 -6.47 29.67 6.98
N LYS A 12 -5.51 30.44 6.48
CA LYS A 12 -4.91 30.29 5.14
C LYS A 12 -5.96 30.16 4.03
N SER A 13 -6.21 28.94 3.54
CA SER A 13 -7.23 28.65 2.52
C SER A 13 -8.63 28.39 3.09
N PHE A 14 -8.77 28.14 4.39
CA PHE A 14 -10.04 27.90 5.07
C PHE A 14 -10.69 29.24 5.47
N ASN A 15 -11.89 29.52 4.96
CA ASN A 15 -12.69 30.68 5.36
C ASN A 15 -13.76 30.24 6.38
N ASP A 16 -15.05 30.40 6.08
CA ASP A 16 -16.18 29.79 6.78
C ASP A 16 -16.88 28.75 5.87
N ASP A 17 -17.67 27.83 6.43
CA ASP A 17 -18.42 26.86 5.63
C ASP A 17 -19.56 27.57 4.88
N PHE A 18 -19.26 27.99 3.65
CA PHE A 18 -20.15 28.76 2.80
C PHE A 18 -21.50 28.06 2.55
N LEU A 19 -21.51 26.73 2.38
CA LEU A 19 -22.71 25.96 2.13
C LEU A 19 -23.60 25.91 3.38
N ARG A 20 -23.01 25.70 4.57
CA ARG A 20 -23.75 25.75 5.83
C ARG A 20 -24.27 27.15 6.11
N LYS A 21 -23.49 28.19 5.81
CA LYS A 21 -23.87 29.59 6.04
C LYS A 21 -25.16 29.97 5.32
N HIS A 22 -25.36 29.44 4.11
CA HIS A 22 -26.53 29.73 3.26
C HIS A 22 -27.65 28.68 3.37
N ASN A 23 -27.50 27.65 4.21
CA ASN A 23 -28.51 26.62 4.39
C ASN A 23 -29.39 26.91 5.62
N ASN A 24 -30.64 27.29 5.37
CA ASN A 24 -31.62 27.66 6.41
C ASN A 24 -32.04 26.51 7.34
N LYS A 25 -31.74 25.25 7.00
CA LYS A 25 -32.08 24.08 7.82
C LYS A 25 -31.01 23.74 8.88
N VAL A 26 -29.86 24.41 8.88
CA VAL A 26 -28.73 24.08 9.76
C VAL A 26 -28.96 24.66 11.17
N LYS A 27 -28.92 23.79 12.19
CA LYS A 27 -28.89 24.22 13.60
C LYS A 27 -27.55 24.91 13.87
N ARG A 28 -27.60 26.16 14.31
CA ARG A 28 -26.42 26.97 14.66
C ARG A 28 -25.85 26.51 15.99
N LYS A 29 -24.52 26.37 16.09
CA LYS A 29 -23.85 26.02 17.35
C LYS A 29 -23.32 27.29 18.04
N PRO A 30 -23.21 27.33 19.38
CA PRO A 30 -22.84 28.54 20.11
C PRO A 30 -21.51 29.17 19.68
N TRP A 31 -20.50 28.36 19.36
CA TRP A 31 -19.17 28.80 18.92
C TRP A 31 -19.13 29.35 17.49
N GLU A 32 -20.20 29.18 16.70
CA GLU A 32 -20.28 29.61 15.30
C GLU A 32 -20.76 31.06 15.14
N LEU A 33 -21.09 31.73 16.24
CA LEU A 33 -21.61 33.09 16.25
C LEU A 33 -20.50 34.08 16.62
N ILE A 34 -20.26 35.06 15.74
CA ILE A 34 -19.44 36.24 16.02
C ILE A 34 -20.36 37.45 15.95
N ASP A 35 -20.49 38.21 17.04
CA ASP A 35 -21.38 39.37 17.12
C ASP A 35 -22.83 39.07 16.66
N ASN A 36 -23.34 37.88 17.04
CA ASN A 36 -24.63 37.31 16.63
C ASN A 36 -24.79 36.99 15.13
N VAL A 37 -23.72 37.11 14.35
CA VAL A 37 -23.68 36.72 12.93
C VAL A 37 -23.09 35.31 12.80
N PHE A 38 -23.69 34.51 11.91
CA PHE A 38 -23.34 33.11 11.72
C PHE A 38 -22.15 32.93 10.77
N TYR A 39 -21.05 32.41 11.31
CA TYR A 39 -19.82 32.06 10.60
C TYR A 39 -19.44 30.60 10.95
N PRO A 40 -20.07 29.62 10.27
CA PRO A 40 -19.85 28.21 10.57
C PRO A 40 -18.41 27.79 10.28
N TYR A 41 -17.88 26.90 11.11
CA TYR A 41 -16.58 26.29 10.85
C TYR A 41 -16.68 25.28 9.72
N ILE A 42 -15.58 25.14 8.98
CA ILE A 42 -15.37 23.99 8.10
C ILE A 42 -15.04 22.80 9.02
N GLU A 43 -15.89 21.78 8.97
CA GLU A 43 -15.79 20.59 9.84
C GLU A 43 -15.17 19.43 9.03
N VAL A 44 -14.00 18.94 9.46
CA VAL A 44 -13.34 17.77 8.88
C VAL A 44 -13.35 16.64 9.90
N SER A 45 -14.12 15.58 9.64
CA SER A 45 -14.13 14.40 10.52
C SER A 45 -12.89 13.56 10.32
N ILE A 46 -12.36 13.01 11.42
CA ILE A 46 -11.15 12.20 11.49
C ILE A 46 -11.53 10.83 12.07
N GLU A 47 -11.12 9.76 11.41
CA GLU A 47 -11.32 8.39 11.87
C GLU A 47 -10.37 8.06 13.04
N SER A 48 -10.81 7.17 13.94
CA SER A 48 -10.04 6.78 15.13
C SER A 48 -8.68 6.14 14.84
N LYS A 49 -8.51 5.60 13.63
CA LYS A 49 -7.30 4.89 13.18
C LYS A 49 -6.57 5.64 12.07
N ILE A 50 -7.07 5.57 10.84
CA ILE A 50 -6.41 6.15 9.67
C ILE A 50 -7.41 7.03 8.92
N THR A 51 -6.98 8.25 8.59
CA THR A 51 -7.74 9.18 7.74
C THR A 51 -6.87 9.62 6.57
N THR A 52 -7.40 9.45 5.36
CA THR A 52 -6.78 9.89 4.11
C THR A 52 -7.49 11.14 3.61
N ILE A 53 -6.75 12.22 3.43
CA ILE A 53 -7.27 13.47 2.88
C ILE A 53 -6.81 13.61 1.43
N VAL A 54 -7.75 13.77 0.51
CA VAL A 54 -7.49 13.86 -0.93
C VAL A 54 -8.12 15.10 -1.53
N GLY A 55 -7.62 15.52 -2.69
CA GLY A 55 -8.17 16.65 -3.43
C GLY A 55 -7.14 17.31 -4.34
N ALA A 56 -7.60 18.09 -5.31
CA ALA A 56 -6.76 18.77 -6.29
C ALA A 56 -5.72 19.72 -5.66
N ASN A 57 -4.77 20.20 -6.48
CA ASN A 57 -3.77 21.16 -6.01
C ASN A 57 -4.48 22.40 -5.44
N GLU A 58 -3.90 22.98 -4.39
CA GLU A 58 -4.45 24.16 -3.70
C GLU A 58 -5.79 23.95 -2.97
N SER A 59 -6.29 22.72 -2.82
CA SER A 59 -7.54 22.45 -2.09
C SER A 59 -7.44 22.70 -0.57
N GLY A 60 -6.25 22.94 -0.03
CA GLY A 60 -6.03 23.19 1.41
C GLY A 60 -5.56 21.99 2.24
N LYS A 61 -5.13 20.90 1.60
CA LYS A 61 -4.64 19.67 2.25
C LYS A 61 -3.51 19.89 3.27
N SER A 62 -2.38 20.45 2.85
CA SER A 62 -1.25 20.73 3.74
C SER A 62 -1.61 21.75 4.84
N HIS A 63 -2.52 22.68 4.51
CA HIS A 63 -3.08 23.60 5.51
C HIS A 63 -3.89 22.87 6.58
N LEU A 64 -4.69 21.85 6.24
CA LEU A 64 -5.41 21.03 7.22
C LEU A 64 -4.46 20.37 8.24
N LEU A 65 -3.37 19.75 7.78
CA LEU A 65 -2.40 19.12 8.70
C LEU A 65 -1.78 20.14 9.65
N SER A 66 -1.38 21.30 9.12
CA SER A 66 -0.85 22.38 9.95
C SER A 66 -1.90 22.96 10.91
N ALA A 67 -3.17 23.00 10.51
CA ALA A 67 -4.26 23.42 11.38
C ALA A 67 -4.49 22.43 12.53
N ILE A 68 -4.40 21.12 12.28
CA ILE A 68 -4.48 20.08 13.32
C ILE A 68 -3.38 20.29 14.36
N GLU A 69 -2.14 20.43 13.91
CA GLU A 69 -0.97 20.64 14.75
C GLU A 69 -1.10 21.90 15.62
N LYS A 70 -1.53 23.02 15.03
CA LYS A 70 -1.76 24.30 15.73
C LYS A 70 -2.96 24.24 16.68
N ALA A 71 -4.04 23.57 16.29
CA ALA A 71 -5.23 23.43 17.13
C ALA A 71 -4.93 22.65 18.42
N ILE A 72 -4.15 21.57 18.31
CA ILE A 72 -3.76 20.71 19.43
C ILE A 72 -2.70 21.38 20.31
N SER A 73 -1.61 21.86 19.70
CA SER A 73 -0.46 22.40 20.45
C SER A 73 -0.69 23.81 21.00
N GLY A 74 -1.51 24.61 20.31
CA GLY A 74 -1.66 26.04 20.57
C GLY A 74 -0.40 26.88 20.29
N LYS A 75 0.60 26.32 19.60
CA LYS A 75 1.87 26.98 19.27
C LYS A 75 1.94 27.36 17.80
N ASP A 76 2.88 28.25 17.46
CA ASP A 76 3.20 28.65 16.08
C ASP A 76 1.99 29.21 15.30
N ILE A 77 1.07 29.89 16.00
CA ILE A 77 -0.08 30.56 15.42
C ILE A 77 0.29 32.02 15.17
N GLU A 78 0.43 32.40 13.90
CA GLU A 78 0.80 33.75 13.51
C GLU A 78 -0.37 34.52 12.90
N ARG A 79 -0.29 35.86 12.91
CA ARG A 79 -1.27 36.68 12.18
C ARG A 79 -1.15 36.50 10.66
N SER A 80 0.03 36.09 10.18
CA SER A 80 0.31 35.76 8.78
C SER A 80 -0.51 34.57 8.27
N ASP A 81 -0.98 33.71 9.19
CA ASP A 81 -1.83 32.56 8.90
C ASP A 81 -3.30 32.93 8.66
N PHE A 82 -3.73 34.16 8.95
CA PHE A 82 -5.13 34.55 8.82
C PHE A 82 -5.60 34.48 7.35
N CYS A 83 -6.80 33.94 7.13
CA CYS A 83 -7.37 33.79 5.79
C CYS A 83 -7.55 35.15 5.11
N ARG A 84 -6.93 35.32 3.93
CA ARG A 84 -6.98 36.55 3.15
C ARG A 84 -8.34 36.81 2.51
N TYR A 85 -9.15 35.76 2.35
CA TYR A 85 -10.51 35.84 1.81
C TYR A 85 -11.54 36.21 2.89
N SER A 86 -11.15 36.22 4.17
CA SER A 86 -12.06 36.54 5.25
C SER A 86 -12.47 38.02 5.22
N PRO A 87 -13.74 38.34 5.49
CA PRO A 87 -14.18 39.74 5.64
C PRO A 87 -13.51 40.46 6.82
N PHE A 88 -12.85 39.71 7.72
CA PHE A 88 -12.11 40.25 8.86
C PHE A 88 -10.63 40.53 8.55
N PHE A 89 -10.15 40.23 7.33
CA PHE A 89 -8.78 40.55 6.94
C PHE A 89 -8.63 42.07 6.78
N THR A 90 -7.76 42.68 7.58
CA THR A 90 -7.61 44.14 7.65
C THR A 90 -6.19 44.55 8.01
N VAL A 91 -5.76 45.72 7.52
CA VAL A 91 -4.52 46.40 7.92
C VAL A 91 -4.75 47.50 8.95
N LYS A 92 -6.00 47.68 9.39
CA LYS A 92 -6.34 48.67 10.43
C LYS A 92 -5.62 48.33 11.73
N GLN A 93 -5.17 49.38 12.40
CA GLN A 93 -4.35 49.27 13.60
C GLN A 93 -5.04 48.42 14.66
N ASN A 94 -4.36 47.35 15.11
CA ASN A 94 -4.83 46.42 16.14
C ASN A 94 -6.12 45.65 15.84
N GLU A 95 -6.58 45.61 14.59
CA GLU A 95 -7.83 44.90 14.23
C GLU A 95 -7.62 43.51 13.62
N LEU A 96 -6.45 43.20 13.04
CA LEU A 96 -6.19 41.90 12.42
C LEU A 96 -6.25 40.77 13.46
N LYS A 97 -7.18 39.83 13.28
CA LYS A 97 -7.36 38.71 14.21
C LYS A 97 -6.38 37.58 13.94
N TYR A 98 -6.37 36.60 14.84
CA TYR A 98 -5.71 35.31 14.63
C TYR A 98 -6.73 34.28 14.11
N PRO A 99 -6.27 33.22 13.44
CA PRO A 99 -7.16 32.17 12.95
C PRO A 99 -7.89 31.45 14.08
N ASP A 100 -9.07 30.92 13.76
CA ASP A 100 -9.90 30.19 14.70
C ASP A 100 -9.78 28.68 14.47
N PHE A 101 -9.56 27.94 15.56
CA PHE A 101 -9.46 26.49 15.53
C PHE A 101 -10.39 25.86 16.55
N GLY A 102 -10.90 24.68 16.24
CA GLY A 102 -11.60 23.84 17.19
C GLY A 102 -11.28 22.38 16.99
N THR A 103 -11.47 21.58 18.04
CA THR A 103 -11.29 20.13 18.01
C THR A 103 -12.40 19.45 18.81
N GLU A 104 -12.93 18.35 18.27
CA GLU A 104 -13.80 17.41 18.99
C GLU A 104 -13.01 16.14 19.27
N TRP A 105 -13.11 15.66 20.51
CA TRP A 105 -12.41 14.49 21.00
C TRP A 105 -13.36 13.48 21.59
N GLU A 106 -13.02 12.20 21.42
CA GLU A 106 -13.67 11.11 22.14
C GLU A 106 -12.77 10.66 23.30
N LEU A 107 -13.36 10.57 24.50
CA LEU A 107 -12.65 10.35 25.76
C LEU A 107 -12.90 8.96 26.33
N SER A 108 -11.83 8.30 26.79
CA SER A 108 -11.91 7.09 27.61
C SER A 108 -12.21 7.43 29.08
N LYS A 109 -12.67 6.46 29.87
CA LYS A 109 -12.99 6.68 31.30
C LYS A 109 -11.84 7.33 32.10
N PRO A 110 -10.58 6.87 32.01
CA PRO A 110 -9.47 7.52 32.72
C PRO A 110 -9.23 8.99 32.32
N GLU A 111 -9.52 9.33 31.06
CA GLU A 111 -9.36 10.69 30.55
C GLU A 111 -10.51 11.59 31.00
N GLN A 112 -11.73 11.04 31.09
CA GLN A 112 -12.86 11.74 31.71
C GLN A 112 -12.58 12.08 33.17
N ASP A 113 -11.98 11.15 33.93
CA ASP A 113 -11.59 11.37 35.33
C ASP A 113 -10.50 12.44 35.45
N SER A 114 -9.46 12.35 34.60
CA SER A 114 -8.40 13.38 34.53
C SER A 114 -8.97 14.77 34.19
N LEU A 115 -9.94 14.84 33.28
CA LEU A 115 -10.58 16.11 32.90
C LEU A 115 -11.38 16.71 34.08
N ARG A 116 -12.06 15.89 34.89
CA ARG A 116 -12.77 16.34 36.10
C ARG A 116 -11.82 16.90 37.15
N GLU A 117 -10.59 16.40 37.23
CA GLU A 117 -9.56 16.96 38.11
C GLU A 117 -9.05 18.32 37.62
N ILE A 118 -8.88 18.47 36.30
CA ILE A 118 -8.43 19.74 35.69
C ILE A 118 -9.51 20.82 35.78
N ILE A 119 -10.78 20.45 35.63
CA ILE A 119 -11.93 21.38 35.59
C ILE A 119 -13.01 20.88 36.57
N PRO A 120 -12.86 21.14 37.89
CA PRO A 120 -13.80 20.66 38.89
C PRO A 120 -15.26 21.11 38.66
N GLU A 121 -15.46 22.22 37.94
CA GLU A 121 -16.76 22.74 37.58
C GLU A 121 -17.62 21.75 36.75
N ILE A 122 -16.99 20.81 36.03
CA ILE A 122 -17.69 19.84 35.16
C ILE A 122 -18.15 18.57 35.90
N TYR A 123 -17.82 18.42 37.19
CA TYR A 123 -18.10 17.19 37.97
C TYR A 123 -19.58 16.78 37.97
N ARG A 124 -20.49 17.73 37.76
CA ARG A 124 -21.94 17.49 37.72
C ARG A 124 -22.44 16.96 36.37
N ASN A 125 -21.61 16.96 35.32
CA ASN A 125 -22.03 16.49 34.00
C ASN A 125 -21.88 14.95 33.91
N PRO A 126 -23.00 14.20 33.76
CA PRO A 126 -22.96 12.76 33.73
C PRO A 126 -22.39 12.19 32.42
N ASN A 127 -22.30 12.97 31.34
CA ASN A 127 -21.85 12.51 30.03
C ASN A 127 -20.67 13.36 29.51
N LEU A 128 -19.45 12.83 29.64
CA LEU A 128 -18.21 13.44 29.17
C LEU A 128 -17.58 12.65 28.02
N ASP A 129 -18.38 11.89 27.27
CA ASP A 129 -17.86 11.04 26.18
C ASP A 129 -17.22 11.87 25.06
N ARG A 130 -17.66 13.13 24.91
CA ARG A 130 -17.16 14.07 23.91
C ARG A 130 -16.70 15.37 24.54
N LEU A 131 -15.54 15.84 24.08
CA LEU A 131 -14.95 17.11 24.48
C LEU A 131 -14.74 18.01 23.28
N PHE A 132 -15.27 19.23 23.33
CA PHE A 132 -15.06 20.24 22.30
C PHE A 132 -14.14 21.33 22.84
N ILE A 133 -13.05 21.63 22.15
CA ILE A 133 -12.09 22.68 22.52
C ILE A 133 -12.03 23.67 21.38
N PHE A 134 -12.34 24.94 21.67
CA PHE A 134 -12.27 26.04 20.70
C PHE A 134 -11.27 27.10 21.13
N ARG A 135 -10.50 27.56 20.14
CA ARG A 135 -9.53 28.62 20.21
C ARG A 135 -9.99 29.75 19.29
N ASN A 136 -10.55 30.80 19.87
CA ASN A 136 -11.09 31.96 19.14
C ASN A 136 -10.09 33.15 19.06
N ASN A 137 -8.84 32.88 19.45
CA ASN A 137 -7.63 33.74 19.40
C ASN A 137 -6.46 32.92 20.02
N VAL A 138 -5.20 33.38 19.95
CA VAL A 138 -4.05 32.65 20.51
C VAL A 138 -4.20 32.37 22.02
N ASP A 139 -4.69 33.35 22.78
CA ASP A 139 -4.71 33.30 24.25
C ASP A 139 -6.02 32.77 24.87
N THR A 140 -7.06 32.59 24.06
CA THR A 140 -8.41 32.25 24.56
C THR A 140 -8.79 30.84 24.18
N LEU A 141 -8.95 29.97 25.19
CA LEU A 141 -9.35 28.59 25.02
C LEU A 141 -10.64 28.32 25.81
N THR A 142 -11.66 27.82 25.11
CA THR A 142 -12.98 27.53 25.68
C THR A 142 -13.33 26.07 25.41
N ILE A 143 -13.73 25.35 26.46
CA ILE A 143 -14.31 24.02 26.31
C ILE A 143 -15.83 24.14 26.15
N TYR A 144 -16.42 23.29 25.33
CA TYR A 144 -17.86 23.07 25.32
C TYR A 144 -18.18 21.63 25.66
N LEU A 145 -19.19 21.44 26.50
CA LEU A 145 -19.73 20.13 26.86
C LEU A 145 -21.22 20.08 26.51
N SER A 146 -21.69 18.89 26.14
CA SER A 146 -23.11 18.66 25.85
C SER A 146 -23.88 18.41 27.15
N GLU A 147 -24.94 19.17 27.39
CA GLU A 147 -25.86 19.01 28.51
C GLU A 147 -27.30 19.05 27.98
N GLN A 148 -28.02 17.92 28.08
CA GLN A 148 -29.41 17.80 27.60
C GLN A 148 -29.63 18.21 26.13
N GLY A 149 -28.61 18.06 25.27
CA GLY A 149 -28.68 18.39 23.84
C GLY A 149 -28.28 19.84 23.48
N GLU A 150 -27.90 20.65 24.47
CA GLU A 150 -27.33 21.99 24.29
C GLU A 150 -25.85 22.00 24.69
N TYR A 151 -25.08 22.96 24.14
CA TYR A 151 -23.63 23.06 24.41
C TYR A 151 -23.33 24.21 25.36
N ILE A 152 -22.73 23.90 26.50
CA ILE A 152 -22.40 24.89 27.54
C ILE A 152 -20.90 25.25 27.48
N PRO A 153 -20.53 26.55 27.43
CA PRO A 153 -19.14 27.00 27.44
C PRO A 153 -18.52 26.97 28.85
N TYR A 154 -17.29 26.48 28.93
CA TYR A 154 -16.42 26.45 30.09
C TYR A 154 -15.08 27.12 29.74
N PRO A 155 -14.88 28.41 30.07
CA PRO A 155 -13.63 29.11 29.81
C PRO A 155 -12.50 28.58 30.70
N ILE A 156 -11.33 28.32 30.13
CA ILE A 156 -10.20 27.73 30.86
C ILE A 156 -9.20 28.79 31.33
N LYS A 157 -8.78 28.71 32.60
CA LYS A 157 -7.72 29.58 33.16
C LYS A 157 -6.33 29.10 32.75
N GLU A 158 -5.34 29.99 32.70
CA GLU A 158 -3.96 29.67 32.26
C GLU A 158 -3.34 28.43 32.93
N LYS A 159 -3.52 28.25 34.25
CA LYS A 159 -3.01 27.07 34.97
C LYS A 159 -3.65 25.76 34.49
N GLN A 160 -4.95 25.79 34.20
CA GLN A 160 -5.70 24.62 33.70
C GLN A 160 -5.33 24.31 32.25
N VAL A 161 -4.98 25.32 31.44
CA VAL A 161 -4.50 25.13 30.06
C VAL A 161 -3.24 24.27 30.03
N ILE A 162 -2.30 24.50 30.96
CA ILE A 162 -1.05 23.71 31.06
C ILE A 162 -1.35 22.23 31.34
N GLU A 163 -2.24 21.94 32.29
CA GLU A 163 -2.63 20.56 32.62
C GLU A 163 -3.43 19.92 31.47
N LEU A 164 -4.29 20.67 30.80
CA LEU A 164 -5.02 20.19 29.62
C LEU A 164 -4.06 19.78 28.49
N TYR A 165 -3.00 20.55 28.23
CA TYR A 165 -1.99 20.16 27.23
C TYR A 165 -1.22 18.88 27.59
N LYS A 166 -1.16 18.52 28.88
CA LYS A 166 -0.59 17.22 29.28
C LYS A 166 -1.52 16.06 28.93
N LEU A 167 -2.84 16.29 28.95
CA LEU A 167 -3.85 15.31 28.55
C LEU A 167 -3.97 15.18 27.02
N LEU A 168 -3.81 16.28 26.29
CA LEU A 168 -3.98 16.29 24.83
C LEU A 168 -2.93 15.43 24.10
N PRO A 169 -3.33 14.74 23.01
CA PRO A 169 -2.43 13.89 22.24
C PRO A 169 -1.24 14.66 21.65
N ARG A 170 -0.12 13.98 21.45
CA ARG A 170 1.08 14.53 20.80
C ARG A 170 1.00 14.32 19.30
N THR A 171 1.23 15.37 18.52
CA THR A 171 1.42 15.25 17.06
C THR A 171 2.90 15.02 16.73
N PHE A 172 3.17 14.23 15.69
CA PHE A 172 4.52 14.08 15.13
C PHE A 172 4.46 13.81 13.61
N ARG A 173 5.60 13.96 12.94
CA ARG A 173 5.79 13.71 11.51
C ARG A 173 6.98 12.78 11.29
N ILE A 174 6.97 12.03 10.19
CA ILE A 174 8.13 11.25 9.74
C ILE A 174 8.83 12.03 8.63
N GLU A 175 10.15 12.18 8.76
CA GLU A 175 10.97 12.83 7.73
C GLU A 175 11.24 11.88 6.57
N SER A 176 10.37 11.95 5.57
CA SER A 176 10.35 11.04 4.43
C SER A 176 11.34 11.35 3.32
N SER A 177 11.83 12.58 3.28
CA SER A 177 12.73 13.10 2.25
C SER A 177 14.21 12.90 2.59
N ILE A 178 14.51 12.23 3.71
CA ILE A 178 15.87 11.94 4.15
C ILE A 178 16.16 10.45 3.90
N ALA A 179 17.03 10.17 2.93
CA ALA A 179 17.49 8.81 2.63
C ALA A 179 18.68 8.40 3.52
N LEU A 180 18.78 7.11 3.85
CA LEU A 180 19.97 6.53 4.49
C LEU A 180 21.22 6.84 3.65
N PRO A 181 22.34 7.28 4.26
CA PRO A 181 23.57 7.56 3.52
C PRO A 181 24.27 6.26 3.10
N SER A 182 25.10 6.29 2.05
CA SER A 182 25.91 5.13 1.65
C SER A 182 26.96 4.72 2.68
N SER A 183 27.45 5.66 3.48
CA SER A 183 28.31 5.36 4.62
C SER A 183 28.13 6.34 5.77
N VAL A 184 28.52 5.91 6.96
CA VAL A 184 28.54 6.74 8.17
C VAL A 184 29.83 6.52 8.95
N PRO A 185 30.49 7.58 9.43
CA PRO A 185 31.64 7.42 10.30
C PRO A 185 31.26 6.69 11.59
N ILE A 186 32.01 5.64 11.94
CA ILE A 186 31.68 4.79 13.11
C ILE A 186 31.66 5.64 14.39
N LYS A 187 32.59 6.59 14.53
CA LYS A 187 32.62 7.49 15.69
C LYS A 187 31.49 8.52 15.71
N LYS A 188 30.88 8.84 14.56
CA LYS A 188 29.69 9.70 14.52
C LYS A 188 28.49 8.96 15.12
N LEU A 189 28.34 7.66 14.85
CA LEU A 189 27.31 6.83 15.50
C LEU A 189 27.51 6.76 17.01
N VAL A 190 28.76 6.63 17.47
CA VAL A 190 29.10 6.65 18.90
C VAL A 190 28.74 8.00 19.53
N GLN A 191 29.09 9.11 18.86
CA GLN A 191 28.75 10.46 19.32
C GLN A 191 27.24 10.65 19.48
N LEU A 192 26.44 10.17 18.52
CA LEU A 192 24.97 10.26 18.60
C LEU A 192 24.39 9.42 19.74
N GLY A 193 25.07 8.34 20.14
CA GLY A 193 24.66 7.49 21.26
C GLY A 193 25.15 7.96 22.64
N GLN A 194 26.10 8.89 22.72
CA GLN A 194 26.71 9.36 23.96
C GLN A 194 26.82 10.90 23.96
N GLU A 195 25.93 11.56 24.72
CA GLU A 195 25.80 13.03 24.79
C GLU A 195 27.09 13.79 25.15
N ASN A 196 28.12 13.13 25.70
CA ASN A 196 29.40 13.74 26.10
C ASN A 196 30.65 13.02 25.54
N TYR A 197 30.55 12.37 24.38
CA TYR A 197 31.69 11.68 23.79
C TYR A 197 32.77 12.68 23.30
N LEU A 198 33.87 12.80 24.06
CA LEU A 198 35.05 13.62 23.74
C LEU A 198 36.23 12.78 23.17
N GLY A 199 36.03 11.48 22.92
CA GLY A 199 37.11 10.52 22.64
C GLY A 199 37.55 10.40 21.16
N GLY A 200 36.99 11.19 20.25
CA GLY A 200 37.27 11.13 18.81
C GLY A 200 38.13 12.29 18.31
N ARG A 201 39.08 12.04 17.41
CA ARG A 201 39.70 13.12 16.64
C ARG A 201 38.65 13.68 15.68
N LYS A 202 38.61 15.01 15.46
CA LYS A 202 37.70 15.64 14.48
C LYS A 202 37.69 14.91 13.14
N PHE A 203 38.88 14.51 12.65
CA PHE A 203 39.05 13.77 11.41
C PHE A 203 38.25 12.46 11.32
N GLU A 204 38.03 11.75 12.43
CA GLU A 204 37.28 10.47 12.46
C GLU A 204 35.76 10.68 12.51
N LEU A 205 35.30 11.92 12.67
CA LEU A 205 33.88 12.30 12.64
C LEU A 205 33.45 12.84 11.26
N LEU A 206 34.42 13.25 10.45
CA LEU A 206 34.20 13.70 9.08
C LEU A 206 33.73 12.54 8.21
N ASP A 207 32.94 12.83 7.18
CA ASP A 207 32.58 11.81 6.18
C ASP A 207 33.77 11.44 5.28
N ARG A 208 33.53 10.52 4.35
CA ARG A 208 34.56 10.07 3.41
C ARG A 208 35.03 11.15 2.44
N GLU A 209 34.13 11.99 1.94
CA GLU A 209 34.44 13.02 0.95
C GLU A 209 35.34 14.11 1.54
N GLN A 210 35.00 14.59 2.74
CA GLN A 210 35.79 15.54 3.50
C GLN A 210 37.17 14.99 3.82
N ARG A 211 37.28 13.72 4.23
CA ARG A 211 38.58 13.09 4.52
C ARG A 211 39.43 12.95 3.26
N ASN A 212 38.85 12.53 2.15
CA ASN A 212 39.56 12.43 0.87
C ASN A 212 40.09 13.80 0.44
N LYS A 213 39.27 14.85 0.52
CA LYS A 213 39.71 16.22 0.23
C LYS A 213 40.87 16.66 1.11
N ILE A 214 40.87 16.30 2.40
CA ILE A 214 42.01 16.59 3.29
C ILE A 214 43.25 15.80 2.86
N VAL A 215 43.11 14.54 2.49
CA VAL A 215 44.23 13.69 2.02
C VAL A 215 44.80 14.23 0.71
N ASP A 216 43.96 14.54 -0.28
CA ASP A 216 44.37 15.09 -1.57
C ASP A 216 45.15 16.41 -1.40
N GLU A 217 44.71 17.28 -0.46
CA GLU A 217 45.40 18.53 -0.15
C GLU A 217 46.68 18.32 0.69
N LEU A 218 46.77 17.20 1.43
CA LEU A 218 48.00 16.80 2.13
C LEU A 218 49.05 16.24 1.15
N ASP A 219 48.62 15.56 0.09
CA ASP A 219 49.52 15.07 -0.97
C ASP A 219 50.25 16.22 -1.66
N VAL A 220 49.62 17.39 -1.81
CA VAL A 220 50.28 18.62 -2.29
C VAL A 220 51.53 18.97 -1.47
N PHE A 221 51.50 18.76 -0.15
CA PHE A 221 52.65 18.99 0.73
C PHE A 221 53.67 17.84 0.71
N SER A 222 53.21 16.60 0.50
CA SER A 222 54.09 15.44 0.36
C SER A 222 54.89 15.50 -0.93
N ASP A 223 54.23 15.85 -2.04
CA ASP A 223 54.83 15.97 -3.36
C ASP A 223 55.75 17.20 -3.47
N ASN A 224 55.52 18.22 -2.64
CA ASN A 224 56.33 19.43 -2.57
C ASN A 224 56.84 19.71 -1.13
N PRO A 225 57.85 18.96 -0.63
CA PRO A 225 58.33 19.08 0.75
C PRO A 225 58.82 20.48 1.13
N GLU A 226 59.28 21.26 0.14
CA GLU A 226 59.73 22.64 0.33
C GLU A 226 58.60 23.57 0.81
N LEU A 227 57.34 23.28 0.44
CA LEU A 227 56.16 24.03 0.89
C LEU A 227 56.00 23.98 2.42
N ILE A 228 56.33 22.86 3.06
CA ILE A 228 56.26 22.70 4.52
C ILE A 228 57.20 23.69 5.22
N THR A 229 58.39 23.89 4.63
CA THR A 229 59.40 24.82 5.15
C THR A 229 58.92 26.26 5.03
N LYS A 230 58.28 26.61 3.91
CA LYS A 230 57.68 27.93 3.66
C LYS A 230 56.46 28.22 4.54
N VAL A 231 55.60 27.23 4.80
CA VAL A 231 54.48 27.34 5.76
C VAL A 231 54.99 27.60 7.17
N ARG A 232 56.10 26.96 7.58
CA ARG A 232 56.72 27.19 8.90
C ARG A 232 57.24 28.63 9.05
N VAL A 233 57.74 29.23 7.97
CA VAL A 233 58.15 30.65 7.90
C VAL A 233 56.94 31.58 7.97
N LEU A 234 55.80 31.19 7.39
CA LEU A 234 54.53 31.94 7.40
C LEU A 234 53.97 32.18 8.81
N TRP A 235 54.32 31.33 9.79
CA TRP A 235 53.93 31.45 11.21
C TRP A 235 55.05 32.08 12.08
N GLY A 236 56.16 32.52 11.46
CA GLY A 236 57.24 33.33 12.06
C GLY A 236 57.28 34.76 11.49
N GLU A 237 58.16 35.62 12.01
CA GLU A 237 58.13 37.07 11.78
C GLU A 237 58.61 37.59 10.40
N ASN A 238 59.02 36.75 9.44
CA ASN A 238 59.50 37.23 8.12
C ASN A 238 58.56 36.85 6.96
N ARG A 239 57.92 37.86 6.38
CA ARG A 239 56.85 37.78 5.35
C ARG A 239 57.33 38.09 3.92
N GLU A 240 58.31 37.38 3.36
CA GLU A 240 58.77 37.71 1.99
C GLU A 240 58.48 36.68 0.90
N GLU A 241 58.01 35.45 1.19
CA GLU A 241 57.50 34.56 0.15
C GLU A 241 56.26 33.79 0.62
N ILE A 242 55.07 34.34 0.32
CA ILE A 242 53.79 33.66 0.56
C ILE A 242 53.54 32.75 -0.64
N ASP A 243 53.69 31.44 -0.43
CA ASP A 243 53.39 30.45 -1.46
C ASP A 243 51.87 30.24 -1.56
N TYR A 244 51.30 30.64 -2.70
CA TYR A 244 49.86 30.62 -2.94
C TYR A 244 49.27 29.20 -2.89
N GLU A 245 50.04 28.19 -3.32
CA GLU A 245 49.58 26.79 -3.33
C GLU A 245 49.50 26.24 -1.91
N ALA A 246 50.50 26.54 -1.06
CA ALA A 246 50.49 26.14 0.34
C ALA A 246 49.35 26.80 1.14
N VAL A 247 49.10 28.10 0.92
CA VAL A 247 47.99 28.82 1.56
C VAL A 247 46.64 28.27 1.10
N LYS A 248 46.50 27.96 -0.19
CA LYS A 248 45.28 27.38 -0.76
C LYS A 248 45.00 26.00 -0.16
N ALA A 249 46.01 25.12 -0.08
CA ALA A 249 45.86 23.78 0.49
C ALA A 249 45.51 23.81 1.99
N ILE A 250 46.17 24.66 2.79
CA ILE A 250 45.79 24.85 4.21
C ILE A 250 44.36 25.36 4.34
N LYS A 251 43.97 26.33 3.51
CA LYS A 251 42.61 26.86 3.52
C LYS A 251 41.60 25.79 3.14
N SER A 252 41.86 24.96 2.13
CA SER A 252 41.02 23.83 1.76
C SER A 252 40.85 22.81 2.89
N ILE A 253 41.95 22.48 3.59
CA ILE A 253 41.92 21.57 4.75
C ILE A 253 41.08 22.16 5.89
N MET A 254 41.26 23.45 6.22
CA MET A 254 40.45 24.14 7.22
C MET A 254 38.97 24.17 6.84
N LEU A 255 38.65 24.50 5.58
CA LEU A 255 37.27 24.51 5.09
C LEU A 255 36.62 23.12 5.18
N ALA A 256 37.37 22.05 4.91
CA ALA A 256 36.89 20.67 5.02
C ALA A 256 36.67 20.25 6.49
N LEU A 257 37.52 20.71 7.42
CA LEU A 257 37.45 20.41 8.86
C LEU A 257 36.34 21.17 9.59
N ASP A 258 36.08 22.42 9.22
CA ASP A 258 35.09 23.28 9.88
C ASP A 258 33.72 23.28 9.17
N GLU A 259 33.53 22.42 8.17
CA GLU A 259 32.30 22.30 7.37
C GLU A 259 31.84 23.63 6.72
N VAL A 260 32.74 24.61 6.59
CA VAL A 260 32.42 25.96 6.10
C VAL A 260 32.00 25.95 4.63
N SER A 261 32.35 24.90 3.88
CA SER A 261 31.96 24.73 2.49
C SER A 261 30.52 24.26 2.27
N PHE A 262 29.84 23.77 3.31
CA PHE A 262 28.44 23.35 3.22
C PHE A 262 27.51 24.48 3.61
N SER A 263 26.41 24.63 2.87
CA SER A 263 25.30 25.49 3.28
C SER A 263 24.61 24.94 4.53
N ASP A 264 23.97 25.79 5.34
CA ASP A 264 23.25 25.35 6.55
C ASP A 264 22.21 24.24 6.28
N PRO A 265 21.43 24.27 5.18
CA PRO A 265 20.51 23.18 4.83
C PRO A 265 21.22 21.84 4.53
N GLU A 266 22.40 21.87 3.91
CA GLU A 266 23.16 20.65 3.62
C GLU A 266 23.70 20.01 4.90
N LYS A 267 24.15 20.83 5.87
CA LYS A 267 24.59 20.35 7.17
C LYS A 267 23.44 19.68 7.92
N GLU A 268 22.29 20.34 8.00
CA GLU A 268 21.10 19.79 8.66
C GLU A 268 20.66 18.47 8.01
N ARG A 269 20.65 18.41 6.67
CA ARG A 269 20.32 17.19 5.93
C ARG A 269 21.27 16.05 6.30
N ARG A 270 22.59 16.30 6.32
CA ARG A 270 23.60 15.28 6.64
C ARG A 270 23.47 14.78 8.08
N GLU A 271 23.21 15.67 9.03
CA GLU A 271 22.96 15.27 10.42
C GLU A 271 21.75 14.36 10.55
N LYS A 272 20.66 14.67 9.84
CA LYS A 272 19.47 13.81 9.78
C LYS A 272 19.77 12.44 9.16
N GLN A 273 20.57 12.38 8.10
CA GLN A 273 21.02 11.12 7.49
C GLN A 273 21.83 10.25 8.46
N PHE A 274 22.76 10.86 9.20
CA PHE A 274 23.54 10.14 10.22
C PHE A 274 22.67 9.69 11.39
N TYR A 275 21.67 10.49 11.78
CA TYR A 275 20.73 10.10 12.82
C TYR A 275 19.84 8.93 12.40
N LEU A 276 19.44 8.87 11.13
CA LEU A 276 18.73 7.72 10.56
C LEU A 276 19.61 6.45 10.57
N ALA A 277 20.88 6.57 10.22
CA ALA A 277 21.84 5.46 10.32
C ALA A 277 22.04 5.00 11.78
N TYR A 278 22.07 5.93 12.73
CA TYR A 278 22.09 5.61 14.16
C TYR A 278 20.86 4.85 14.62
N LYS A 279 19.64 5.28 14.21
CA LYS A 279 18.40 4.55 14.49
C LYS A 279 18.47 3.12 13.96
N LEU A 280 18.92 2.94 12.72
CA LEU A 280 19.05 1.62 12.10
C LEU A 280 20.00 0.69 12.89
N ILE A 281 21.20 1.17 13.22
CA ILE A 281 22.23 0.33 13.86
C ILE A 281 21.97 0.14 15.37
N CYS A 282 21.72 1.23 16.09
CA CYS A 282 21.66 1.17 17.56
C CYS A 282 20.24 0.89 18.08
N LYS A 283 19.19 1.43 17.45
CA LYS A 283 17.81 1.22 17.92
C LYS A 283 17.17 -0.05 17.35
N ILE A 284 17.28 -0.25 16.02
CA ILE A 284 16.66 -1.40 15.35
C ILE A 284 17.51 -2.66 15.48
N ALA A 285 18.76 -2.63 15.01
CA ALA A 285 19.65 -3.78 15.13
C ALA A 285 20.15 -4.03 16.57
N LYS A 286 19.87 -3.11 17.51
CA LYS A 286 20.24 -3.24 18.93
C LYS A 286 21.73 -3.52 19.11
N VAL A 287 22.57 -2.82 18.34
CA VAL A 287 24.02 -2.88 18.46
C VAL A 287 24.45 -1.94 19.58
N ASP A 288 25.21 -2.47 20.54
CA ASP A 288 25.73 -1.67 21.65
C ASP A 288 26.79 -0.67 21.18
N ILE A 289 26.78 0.52 21.79
CA ILE A 289 27.71 1.59 21.44
C ILE A 289 29.16 1.17 21.74
N ASN A 290 29.41 0.36 22.78
CA ASN A 290 30.76 -0.11 23.06
C ASN A 290 31.25 -1.07 21.97
N SER A 291 30.37 -1.87 21.36
CA SER A 291 30.75 -2.70 20.21
C SER A 291 31.18 -1.86 19.00
N LEU A 292 30.57 -0.69 18.77
CA LEU A 292 31.02 0.25 17.73
C LEU A 292 32.38 0.88 18.07
N LEU A 293 32.62 1.20 19.35
CA LEU A 293 33.92 1.66 19.82
C LEU A 293 35.01 0.60 19.64
N ASP A 294 34.70 -0.65 19.97
CA ASP A 294 35.62 -1.77 19.83
C ASP A 294 35.87 -2.10 18.36
N LEU A 295 34.87 -1.98 17.49
CA LEU A 295 35.05 -2.04 16.04
C LEU A 295 36.01 -0.95 15.55
N SER A 296 35.81 0.30 15.98
CA SER A 296 36.70 1.42 15.61
C SER A 296 38.15 1.16 16.07
N LYS A 297 38.35 0.67 17.30
CA LYS A 297 39.69 0.30 17.81
C LYS A 297 40.28 -0.90 17.04
N ALA A 298 39.47 -1.88 16.70
CA ALA A 298 39.91 -3.09 15.99
C ALA A 298 40.42 -2.75 14.59
N ILE A 299 39.71 -1.90 13.85
CA ILE A 299 40.14 -1.45 12.53
C ILE A 299 41.46 -0.66 12.65
N LYS A 300 41.54 0.28 13.59
CA LYS A 300 42.74 1.09 13.82
C LYS A 300 43.98 0.25 14.18
N ASN A 301 43.80 -0.81 14.97
CA ASN A 301 44.88 -1.68 15.41
C ASN A 301 45.14 -2.86 14.47
N GLY A 302 44.47 -2.95 13.32
CA GLY A 302 44.64 -4.04 12.35
C GLY A 302 44.10 -5.40 12.80
N MET A 303 43.20 -5.45 13.78
CA MET A 303 42.60 -6.68 14.32
C MET A 303 41.47 -7.22 13.42
N GLN A 304 41.82 -7.62 12.20
CA GLN A 304 40.86 -7.96 11.13
C GLN A 304 39.86 -9.05 11.52
N GLY A 305 40.31 -10.13 12.18
CA GLY A 305 39.42 -11.21 12.60
C GLY A 305 38.35 -10.77 13.59
N TYR A 306 38.70 -9.91 14.55
CA TYR A 306 37.77 -9.40 15.55
C TYR A 306 36.80 -8.38 14.95
N ALA A 307 37.30 -7.47 14.10
CA ALA A 307 36.44 -6.53 13.35
C ALA A 307 35.41 -7.26 12.48
N ASN A 308 35.83 -8.30 11.75
CA ASN A 308 34.94 -9.12 10.92
C ASN A 308 33.91 -9.88 11.76
N ALA A 309 34.26 -10.34 12.96
CA ALA A 309 33.32 -10.98 13.87
C ALA A 309 32.22 -10.00 14.32
N ILE A 310 32.59 -8.76 14.68
CA ILE A 310 31.61 -7.71 15.04
C ILE A 310 30.70 -7.39 13.86
N ILE A 311 31.26 -7.16 12.66
CA ILE A 311 30.45 -6.86 11.46
C ILE A 311 29.50 -8.01 11.12
N LYS A 312 29.93 -9.26 11.25
CA LYS A 312 29.07 -10.42 11.04
C LYS A 312 27.89 -10.44 12.01
N ASP A 313 28.11 -10.13 13.29
CA ASP A 313 27.03 -10.06 14.29
C ASP A 313 26.08 -8.88 14.01
N ILE A 314 26.60 -7.71 13.62
CA ILE A 314 25.77 -6.55 13.23
C ILE A 314 24.86 -6.93 12.06
N ASN A 315 25.41 -7.57 11.02
CA ASN A 315 24.64 -8.03 9.86
C ASN A 315 23.57 -9.05 10.23
N HIS A 316 23.89 -10.00 11.12
CA HIS A 316 22.93 -10.97 11.62
C HIS A 316 21.77 -10.29 12.37
N ARG A 317 22.08 -9.33 13.24
CA ARG A 317 21.09 -8.55 13.98
C ARG A 317 20.23 -7.66 13.08
N LEU A 318 20.80 -7.07 12.04
CA LEU A 318 20.05 -6.30 11.03
C LEU A 318 19.04 -7.20 10.32
N ALA A 319 19.47 -8.38 9.85
CA ALA A 319 18.60 -9.32 9.17
C ALA A 319 17.41 -9.75 10.03
N ILE A 320 17.63 -10.02 11.32
CA ILE A 320 16.56 -10.44 12.26
C ILE A 320 15.62 -9.29 12.59
N ASN A 321 16.16 -8.13 12.97
CA ASN A 321 15.34 -7.08 13.59
C ASN A 321 14.70 -6.12 12.58
N LEU A 322 15.31 -5.93 11.40
CA LEU A 322 14.76 -5.06 10.37
C LEU A 322 13.57 -5.74 9.68
N ASN A 323 13.72 -6.99 9.25
CA ASN A 323 12.65 -7.76 8.59
C ASN A 323 11.97 -7.03 7.40
N PHE A 324 12.75 -6.24 6.65
CA PHE A 324 12.28 -5.38 5.57
C PHE A 324 11.59 -6.10 4.39
N PRO A 325 12.04 -7.29 3.93
CA PRO A 325 11.45 -7.96 2.77
C PRO A 325 9.96 -8.29 2.89
N ASN A 326 9.43 -8.36 4.12
CA ASN A 326 7.99 -8.57 4.34
C ASN A 326 7.14 -7.35 3.97
N TYR A 327 7.75 -6.16 3.97
CA TYR A 327 7.10 -4.89 3.73
C TYR A 327 7.41 -4.30 2.36
N TRP A 328 8.46 -4.78 1.68
CA TRP A 328 8.83 -4.35 0.34
C TRP A 328 8.57 -5.47 -0.69
N VAL A 329 7.45 -5.39 -1.40
CA VAL A 329 7.01 -6.49 -2.29
C VAL A 329 7.80 -6.53 -3.60
N GLN A 330 8.41 -5.42 -4.01
CA GLN A 330 9.15 -5.33 -5.28
C GLN A 330 10.42 -6.19 -5.31
N ASP A 331 11.07 -6.40 -4.17
CA ASP A 331 12.25 -7.25 -4.05
C ASP A 331 12.27 -7.99 -2.72
N ARG A 332 11.72 -9.21 -2.73
CA ARG A 332 11.67 -10.08 -1.55
C ARG A 332 13.02 -10.70 -1.19
N ASN A 333 14.01 -10.62 -2.08
CA ASN A 333 15.38 -11.08 -1.80
C ASN A 333 16.27 -9.95 -1.26
N PHE A 334 15.69 -8.78 -0.96
CA PHE A 334 16.42 -7.64 -0.42
C PHE A 334 17.16 -8.00 0.87
N CYS A 335 18.46 -7.72 0.90
CA CYS A 335 19.27 -7.84 2.10
C CYS A 335 20.10 -6.57 2.29
N LEU A 336 19.86 -5.85 3.39
CA LEU A 336 20.69 -4.73 3.81
C LEU A 336 21.84 -5.26 4.67
N LYS A 337 23.08 -4.95 4.28
CA LYS A 337 24.29 -5.32 5.01
C LYS A 337 25.14 -4.08 5.28
N VAL A 338 26.07 -4.26 6.20
CA VAL A 338 27.13 -3.32 6.51
C VAL A 338 28.50 -3.95 6.34
N MET A 339 29.46 -3.12 5.93
CA MET A 339 30.88 -3.43 5.86
C MET A 339 31.67 -2.37 6.60
N ALA A 340 32.78 -2.76 7.24
CA ALA A 340 33.75 -1.80 7.75
C ALA A 340 34.73 -1.40 6.63
N ARG A 341 34.87 -0.09 6.37
CA ARG A 341 35.93 0.45 5.49
C ARG A 341 36.58 1.66 6.18
N ASP A 342 37.84 1.51 6.54
CA ASP A 342 38.63 2.54 7.25
C ASP A 342 37.93 3.06 8.52
N TYR A 343 37.35 4.25 8.48
CA TYR A 343 36.66 4.88 9.60
C TYR A 343 35.13 4.73 9.52
N ASP A 344 34.62 4.16 8.43
CA ASP A 344 33.20 4.15 8.10
C ASP A 344 32.57 2.76 8.21
N LEU A 345 31.30 2.79 8.56
CA LEU A 345 30.36 1.71 8.29
C LEU A 345 29.68 2.01 6.95
N VAL A 346 29.88 1.15 5.96
CA VAL A 346 29.34 1.28 4.60
C VAL A 346 28.12 0.39 4.45
N PHE A 347 27.02 0.94 3.96
CA PHE A 347 25.78 0.23 3.72
C PHE A 347 25.75 -0.35 2.30
N THR A 348 25.50 -1.65 2.18
CA THR A 348 25.38 -2.36 0.91
C THR A 348 24.06 -3.12 0.83
N ILE A 349 23.54 -3.27 -0.37
CA ILE A 349 22.32 -4.03 -0.66
C ILE A 349 22.68 -5.20 -1.56
N THR A 350 22.27 -6.40 -1.17
CA THR A 350 22.27 -7.57 -2.06
C THR A 350 20.89 -7.73 -2.69
N ASP A 351 20.83 -7.90 -4.00
CA ASP A 351 19.59 -8.13 -4.75
C ASP A 351 19.36 -9.63 -5.05
N ARG A 352 18.28 -9.93 -5.80
CA ARG A 352 17.94 -11.30 -6.25
C ARG A 352 19.02 -12.02 -7.06
N THR A 353 19.97 -11.30 -7.66
CA THR A 353 21.07 -11.90 -8.44
C THR A 353 22.23 -12.34 -7.56
N GLY A 354 22.22 -11.93 -6.27
CA GLY A 354 23.34 -12.11 -5.35
C GLY A 354 24.44 -11.05 -5.51
N THR A 355 24.25 -10.07 -6.39
CA THR A 355 25.19 -8.96 -6.59
C THR A 355 25.04 -7.94 -5.46
N GLU A 356 26.17 -7.45 -4.93
CA GLU A 356 26.20 -6.41 -3.91
C GLU A 356 26.36 -5.03 -4.55
N TYR A 357 25.43 -4.14 -4.25
CA TYR A 357 25.41 -2.75 -4.70
C TYR A 357 25.62 -1.82 -3.51
N SER A 358 26.19 -0.65 -3.78
CA SER A 358 26.17 0.45 -2.82
C SER A 358 24.74 0.98 -2.69
N PHE A 359 24.38 1.48 -1.50
CA PHE A 359 23.02 1.97 -1.26
C PHE A 359 22.57 3.06 -2.25
N ASP A 360 23.49 3.95 -2.65
CA ASP A 360 23.25 5.05 -3.59
C ASP A 360 22.98 4.58 -5.04
N GLU A 361 23.34 3.34 -5.38
CA GLU A 361 23.15 2.76 -6.72
C GLU A 361 21.73 2.19 -6.93
N ARG A 362 20.89 2.22 -5.90
CA ARG A 362 19.52 1.69 -5.94
C ARG A 362 18.48 2.78 -6.20
N SER A 363 17.26 2.35 -6.52
CA SER A 363 16.18 3.29 -6.85
C SER A 363 15.88 4.21 -5.67
N GLN A 364 15.66 5.49 -5.97
CA GLN A 364 15.28 6.48 -4.97
C GLN A 364 14.05 6.03 -4.17
N GLY A 365 13.05 5.43 -4.81
CA GLY A 365 11.87 4.89 -4.14
C GLY A 365 12.18 3.86 -3.06
N LEU A 366 13.15 2.96 -3.28
CA LEU A 366 13.61 2.01 -2.25
C LEU A 366 14.29 2.74 -1.09
N GLN A 367 15.14 3.73 -1.38
CA GLN A 367 15.87 4.47 -0.36
C GLN A 367 14.92 5.24 0.57
N TYR A 368 13.94 5.94 0.00
CA TYR A 368 12.96 6.70 0.78
C TYR A 368 11.99 5.77 1.53
N PHE A 369 11.52 4.69 0.91
CA PHE A 369 10.70 3.70 1.62
C PHE A 369 11.43 3.05 2.79
N LEU A 370 12.71 2.69 2.64
CA LEU A 370 13.51 2.18 3.75
C LEU A 370 13.62 3.20 4.87
N SER A 371 13.76 4.48 4.55
CA SER A 371 13.86 5.55 5.54
C SER A 371 12.58 5.69 6.35
N TYR A 372 11.42 5.66 5.69
CA TYR A 372 10.12 5.53 6.35
C TYR A 372 10.04 4.35 7.31
N PHE A 373 10.48 3.19 6.84
CA PHE A 373 10.37 1.97 7.60
C PHE A 373 11.31 1.95 8.81
N ILE A 374 12.51 2.54 8.68
CA ILE A 374 13.44 2.75 9.80
C ILE A 374 12.80 3.68 10.84
N GLU A 375 12.20 4.79 10.42
CA GLU A 375 11.52 5.72 11.31
C GLU A 375 10.36 5.03 12.06
N TYR A 376 9.52 4.26 11.36
CA TYR A 376 8.49 3.44 12.00
C TYR A 376 9.06 2.45 13.03
N ARG A 377 10.08 1.67 12.65
CA ARG A 377 10.66 0.63 13.53
C ARG A 377 11.44 1.18 14.71
N SER A 378 11.92 2.42 14.63
CA SER A 378 12.65 3.09 15.70
C SER A 378 11.79 4.05 16.52
N HIS A 379 10.53 4.26 16.14
CA HIS A 379 9.59 5.09 16.90
C HIS A 379 9.34 4.50 18.29
N GLU A 380 9.58 5.33 19.32
CA GLU A 380 9.31 5.00 20.72
C GLU A 380 8.09 5.82 21.16
N PRO A 381 6.91 5.20 21.37
CA PRO A 381 5.69 5.94 21.66
C PRO A 381 5.73 6.60 23.03
N ASP A 382 5.09 7.77 23.15
CA ASP A 382 4.96 8.45 24.44
C ASP A 382 4.23 7.57 25.48
N PRO A 383 4.82 7.35 26.68
CA PRO A 383 4.23 6.47 27.69
C PRO A 383 2.95 7.04 28.31
N MET A 384 2.78 8.37 28.28
CA MET A 384 1.71 9.09 28.97
C MET A 384 0.63 9.62 28.02
N LYS A 385 0.97 9.91 26.77
CA LYS A 385 0.05 10.52 25.79
C LYS A 385 -0.31 9.56 24.67
N THR A 386 -1.50 9.73 24.08
CA THR A 386 -1.77 9.19 22.75
C THR A 386 -1.09 10.05 21.69
N GLU A 387 -0.87 9.49 20.52
CA GLU A 387 -0.11 10.14 19.44
C GLU A 387 -0.92 10.22 18.15
N ILE A 388 -0.65 11.26 17.36
CA ILE A 388 -1.21 11.48 16.02
C ILE A 388 -0.04 11.69 15.04
N LEU A 389 0.09 10.78 14.07
CA LEU A 389 1.02 10.89 12.95
C LEU A 389 0.39 11.76 11.84
N LEU A 390 1.07 12.85 11.48
CA LEU A 390 0.67 13.74 10.39
C LEU A 390 1.66 13.60 9.22
N MET A 391 1.16 13.27 8.02
CA MET A 391 2.01 13.08 6.84
C MET A 391 1.54 13.90 5.64
N ASP A 392 2.45 14.68 5.06
CA ASP A 392 2.19 15.55 3.92
C ASP A 392 2.83 14.94 2.67
N GLU A 393 2.01 14.57 1.68
CA GLU A 393 2.42 13.99 0.39
C GLU A 393 3.55 12.95 0.51
N PRO A 394 3.34 11.90 1.32
CA PRO A 394 4.38 10.95 1.63
C PRO A 394 4.81 10.10 0.42
N ASP A 395 4.12 10.23 -0.71
CA ASP A 395 4.28 9.53 -1.98
C ASP A 395 5.31 10.13 -2.95
N ALA A 396 5.86 11.33 -2.70
CA ALA A 396 6.62 12.14 -3.67
C ALA A 396 7.75 11.41 -4.43
N TYR A 397 8.38 10.39 -3.84
CA TYR A 397 9.46 9.62 -4.45
C TYR A 397 9.16 8.12 -4.63
N LEU A 398 7.93 7.70 -4.37
CA LEU A 398 7.52 6.30 -4.35
C LEU A 398 6.78 5.92 -5.64
N SER A 399 7.16 4.79 -6.23
CA SER A 399 6.36 4.14 -7.29
C SER A 399 4.97 3.71 -6.77
N SER A 400 4.00 3.49 -7.65
CA SER A 400 2.64 3.02 -7.30
C SER A 400 2.63 1.83 -6.33
N GLN A 401 3.43 0.80 -6.59
CA GLN A 401 3.53 -0.37 -5.72
C GLN A 401 4.16 -0.04 -4.35
N ALA A 402 5.15 0.85 -4.31
CA ALA A 402 5.76 1.30 -3.05
C ALA A 402 4.80 2.15 -2.20
N GLN A 403 3.89 2.89 -2.83
CA GLN A 403 2.82 3.61 -2.14
C GLN A 403 1.80 2.65 -1.52
N GLN A 404 1.46 1.56 -2.20
CA GLN A 404 0.64 0.49 -1.63
C GLN A 404 1.36 -0.21 -0.46
N ASP A 405 2.67 -0.41 -0.56
CA ASP A 405 3.48 -0.91 0.55
C ASP A 405 3.47 0.06 1.74
N LEU A 406 3.39 1.39 1.50
CA LEU A 406 3.33 2.40 2.54
C LEU A 406 1.99 2.40 3.29
N LEU A 407 0.88 2.08 2.63
CA LEU A 407 -0.42 1.90 3.31
C LEU A 407 -0.34 0.82 4.40
N ARG A 408 0.42 -0.26 4.15
CA ARG A 408 0.65 -1.30 5.15
C ARG A 408 1.44 -0.77 6.36
N VAL A 409 2.40 0.11 6.15
CA VAL A 409 3.15 0.77 7.25
C VAL A 409 2.23 1.66 8.09
N PHE A 410 1.30 2.40 7.47
CA PHE A 410 0.29 3.18 8.20
C PHE A 410 -0.64 2.28 9.02
N ASP A 411 -1.04 1.13 8.49
CA ASP A 411 -1.80 0.15 9.25
C ASP A 411 -1.05 -0.38 10.47
N LEU A 412 0.28 -0.53 10.40
CA LEU A 412 1.07 -0.95 11.57
C LEU A 412 1.08 0.09 12.69
N PHE A 413 1.08 1.38 12.35
CA PHE A 413 0.94 2.46 13.33
C PHE A 413 -0.45 2.44 13.99
N ALA A 414 -1.50 2.26 13.19
CA ALA A 414 -2.88 2.33 13.66
C ALA A 414 -3.39 1.02 14.31
N ASN A 415 -2.81 -0.12 13.96
CA ASN A 415 -3.21 -1.46 14.40
C ASN A 415 -1.99 -2.28 14.82
N PRO A 416 -1.30 -1.93 15.92
CA PRO A 416 -0.13 -2.68 16.37
C PRO A 416 -0.52 -4.10 16.79
N GLU A 417 0.19 -5.09 16.24
CA GLU A 417 -0.01 -6.50 16.58
C GLU A 417 0.49 -6.83 18.00
N PRO A 418 -0.04 -7.89 18.65
CA PRO A 418 0.49 -8.37 19.92
C PRO A 418 1.99 -8.69 19.82
N GLY A 419 2.81 -8.07 20.67
CA GLY A 419 4.27 -8.21 20.63
C GLY A 419 4.99 -7.20 19.72
N SER A 420 4.28 -6.27 19.08
CA SER A 420 4.86 -5.11 18.39
C SER A 420 5.64 -4.21 19.35
N HIS A 421 6.57 -3.40 18.81
CA HIS A 421 7.25 -2.37 19.59
C HIS A 421 6.34 -1.19 19.95
N LEU A 422 5.23 -1.03 19.22
CA LEU A 422 4.17 -0.08 19.56
C LEU A 422 3.16 -0.74 20.50
N THR A 423 2.97 -0.18 21.69
CA THR A 423 2.07 -0.72 22.71
C THR A 423 0.66 -0.15 22.63
N ARG A 424 0.46 0.93 21.86
CA ARG A 424 -0.82 1.63 21.71
C ARG A 424 -1.02 2.03 20.24
N PRO A 425 -2.27 2.04 19.74
CA PRO A 425 -2.60 2.60 18.43
C PRO A 425 -2.21 4.07 18.30
N ILE A 426 -1.65 4.44 17.16
CA ILE A 426 -1.37 5.82 16.76
C ILE A 426 -2.37 6.23 15.67
N GLN A 427 -3.01 7.39 15.84
CA GLN A 427 -3.93 7.89 14.83
C GLN A 427 -3.13 8.47 13.66
N VAL A 428 -3.40 8.03 12.43
CA VAL A 428 -2.67 8.45 11.23
C VAL A 428 -3.57 9.36 10.40
N VAL A 429 -3.12 10.59 10.13
CA VAL A 429 -3.78 11.51 9.21
C VAL A 429 -2.77 11.92 8.14
N TYR A 430 -3.06 11.61 6.89
CA TYR A 430 -2.17 11.95 5.79
C TYR A 430 -2.92 12.59 4.63
N VAL A 431 -2.23 13.45 3.89
CA VAL A 431 -2.73 14.02 2.66
C VAL A 431 -2.00 13.43 1.46
N THR A 432 -2.70 13.25 0.35
CA THR A 432 -2.08 12.80 -0.90
C THR A 432 -2.88 13.26 -2.11
N HIS A 433 -2.19 13.35 -3.24
CA HIS A 433 -2.79 13.47 -4.57
C HIS A 433 -2.81 12.13 -5.31
N SER A 434 -2.05 11.15 -4.84
CA SER A 434 -1.88 9.90 -5.56
C SER A 434 -3.06 8.96 -5.34
N PRO A 435 -3.67 8.42 -6.41
CA PRO A 435 -4.69 7.39 -6.30
C PRO A 435 -4.13 6.06 -5.76
N PHE A 436 -2.81 5.86 -5.78
CA PHE A 436 -2.14 4.65 -5.28
C PHE A 436 -1.80 4.70 -3.79
N LEU A 437 -1.94 5.86 -3.15
CA LEU A 437 -1.85 5.99 -1.70
C LEU A 437 -3.24 6.21 -1.09
N ILE A 438 -4.28 5.70 -1.75
CA ILE A 438 -5.64 5.66 -1.22
C ILE A 438 -5.98 4.20 -0.98
N ASP A 439 -6.41 3.88 0.23
CA ASP A 439 -6.93 2.56 0.55
C ASP A 439 -8.38 2.44 0.09
N LYS A 440 -8.57 1.85 -1.09
CA LYS A 440 -9.87 1.69 -1.75
C LYS A 440 -10.77 0.69 -1.02
N ASN A 441 -10.19 -0.18 -0.20
CA ASN A 441 -10.95 -1.12 0.64
C ASN A 441 -11.64 -0.44 1.82
N HIS A 442 -11.21 0.77 2.18
CA HIS A 442 -11.65 1.49 3.36
C HIS A 442 -12.13 2.91 3.02
N SER A 443 -13.19 2.97 2.20
CA SER A 443 -13.76 4.23 1.71
C SER A 443 -14.21 5.21 2.82
N GLU A 444 -14.59 4.68 3.98
CA GLU A 444 -14.96 5.45 5.17
C GLU A 444 -13.80 6.27 5.74
N ARG A 445 -12.55 5.94 5.40
CA ARG A 445 -11.35 6.66 5.85
C ARG A 445 -11.02 7.88 4.99
N ILE A 446 -11.70 8.06 3.86
CA ILE A 446 -11.36 9.07 2.86
C ILE A 446 -12.15 10.35 3.11
N ARG A 447 -11.47 11.51 3.07
CA ARG A 447 -12.08 12.84 3.05
C ARG A 447 -11.61 13.59 1.82
N VAL A 448 -12.55 14.17 1.06
CA VAL A 448 -12.24 14.95 -0.14
C VAL A 448 -12.35 16.43 0.18
N LEU A 449 -11.25 17.16 -0.06
CA LEU A 449 -11.19 18.61 -0.02
C LEU A 449 -11.23 19.19 -1.43
N GLN A 450 -12.04 20.23 -1.62
CA GLN A 450 -12.14 20.97 -2.86
C GLN A 450 -11.88 22.46 -2.63
N LYS A 451 -11.38 23.14 -3.65
CA LYS A 451 -11.29 24.61 -3.65
C LYS A 451 -12.65 25.16 -4.09
N GLY A 452 -13.25 25.99 -3.24
CA GLY A 452 -14.43 26.78 -3.57
C GLY A 452 -14.10 27.89 -4.56
N ASN A 453 -15.14 28.50 -5.11
CA ASN A 453 -15.03 29.64 -6.01
C ASN A 453 -14.74 30.91 -5.20
N GLU A 454 -13.94 31.82 -5.77
CA GLU A 454 -13.69 33.16 -5.21
C GLU A 454 -13.29 33.15 -3.72
N ASP A 455 -14.13 33.68 -2.83
CA ASP A 455 -13.90 33.87 -1.40
C ASP A 455 -14.36 32.70 -0.52
N GLU A 456 -14.91 31.64 -1.13
CA GLU A 456 -15.46 30.48 -0.43
C GLU A 456 -14.38 29.62 0.24
N GLY A 457 -13.13 29.71 -0.24
CA GLY A 457 -11.99 28.97 0.33
C GLY A 457 -12.12 27.44 0.20
N THR A 458 -11.52 26.69 1.12
CA THR A 458 -11.57 25.21 1.14
C THR A 458 -12.95 24.67 1.53
N ARG A 459 -13.39 23.59 0.87
CA ARG A 459 -14.66 22.88 1.11
C ARG A 459 -14.44 21.39 1.36
N VAL A 460 -15.30 20.79 2.18
CA VAL A 460 -15.33 19.34 2.43
C VAL A 460 -16.52 18.72 1.70
N VAL A 461 -16.29 17.67 0.93
CA VAL A 461 -17.35 16.93 0.23
C VAL A 461 -17.97 15.91 1.19
N LYS A 462 -19.25 16.10 1.58
CA LYS A 462 -19.90 15.34 2.66
C LYS A 462 -20.42 13.95 2.24
N ASP A 463 -20.67 13.71 0.95
CA ASP A 463 -21.29 12.47 0.45
C ASP A 463 -20.31 11.52 -0.27
N PHE A 464 -19.01 11.67 -0.01
CA PHE A 464 -17.98 10.92 -0.71
C PHE A 464 -18.07 9.39 -0.49
N ALA A 465 -18.30 8.95 0.75
CA ALA A 465 -18.38 7.53 1.11
C ALA A 465 -19.61 6.81 0.50
N ILE A 466 -20.61 7.58 0.05
CA ILE A 466 -21.85 7.08 -0.57
C ILE A 466 -21.70 7.05 -2.10
N HIS A 467 -21.07 8.06 -2.70
CA HIS A 467 -20.84 8.14 -4.16
C HIS A 467 -19.54 7.50 -4.65
N ARG A 468 -19.03 6.53 -3.86
CA ARG A 468 -17.78 5.76 -4.00
C ARG A 468 -17.25 5.79 -5.44
N TYR A 469 -16.19 6.58 -5.67
CA TYR A 469 -15.35 6.71 -6.88
C TYR A 469 -15.54 7.94 -7.78
N GLU A 470 -16.75 8.42 -8.05
CA GLU A 470 -16.95 9.49 -9.06
C GLU A 470 -16.40 10.87 -8.64
N PRO A 471 -16.55 11.29 -7.37
CA PRO A 471 -15.90 12.50 -6.89
C PRO A 471 -14.37 12.37 -6.78
N LEU A 472 -13.79 11.16 -6.62
CA LEU A 472 -12.33 10.97 -6.69
C LEU A 472 -11.83 11.15 -8.11
N ARG A 473 -12.48 10.51 -9.10
CA ARG A 473 -12.07 10.60 -10.50
C ARG A 473 -12.05 12.05 -10.98
N SER A 474 -13.12 12.78 -10.71
CA SER A 474 -13.24 14.20 -11.08
C SER A 474 -12.32 15.14 -10.28
N SER A 475 -11.92 14.79 -9.05
CA SER A 475 -11.03 15.62 -8.23
C SER A 475 -9.53 15.27 -8.34
N ILE A 476 -9.19 14.07 -8.82
CA ILE A 476 -7.82 13.57 -8.98
C ILE A 476 -7.36 13.66 -10.46
N GLY A 477 -8.29 13.70 -11.42
CA GLY A 477 -8.01 14.14 -12.79
C GLY A 477 -7.83 13.09 -13.92
N PRO A 478 -7.71 11.77 -13.72
CA PRO A 478 -7.61 10.85 -14.87
C PRO A 478 -8.99 10.47 -15.45
N ASP A 479 -9.15 10.65 -16.76
CA ASP A 479 -10.32 10.23 -17.56
C ASP A 479 -10.45 8.69 -17.62
N ILE A 480 -11.64 8.19 -17.97
CA ILE A 480 -12.02 6.75 -18.01
C ILE A 480 -10.99 5.86 -18.71
N GLY A 481 -10.30 6.37 -19.73
CA GLY A 481 -9.23 5.67 -20.46
C GLY A 481 -7.94 5.43 -19.66
N GLU A 482 -7.63 6.27 -18.67
CA GLU A 482 -6.42 6.13 -17.84
C GLU A 482 -6.60 5.09 -16.71
N THR A 483 -7.85 4.88 -16.24
CA THR A 483 -8.18 3.88 -15.20
C THR A 483 -7.80 2.45 -15.57
N VAL A 484 -7.84 2.12 -16.87
CA VAL A 484 -7.44 0.80 -17.40
C VAL A 484 -5.95 0.52 -17.17
N PHE A 485 -5.12 1.56 -16.97
CA PHE A 485 -3.67 1.44 -16.84
C PHE A 485 -3.16 1.60 -15.40
N ILE A 486 -4.06 1.71 -14.41
CA ILE A 486 -3.73 2.04 -13.02
C ILE A 486 -3.76 0.81 -12.10
N GLY A 487 -4.31 -0.34 -12.51
CA GLY A 487 -4.44 -1.53 -11.66
C GLY A 487 -3.30 -2.56 -11.77
N ASN A 488 -2.97 -3.24 -10.66
CA ASN A 488 -2.13 -4.45 -10.68
C ASN A 488 -2.85 -5.63 -11.38
N CYS A 489 -4.18 -5.64 -11.37
CA CYS A 489 -5.02 -6.50 -12.18
C CYS A 489 -6.31 -5.76 -12.54
N ASN A 490 -6.74 -5.83 -13.80
CA ASN A 490 -7.97 -5.22 -14.28
C ASN A 490 -9.08 -6.26 -14.34
N LEU A 491 -10.16 -6.05 -13.58
CA LEU A 491 -11.40 -6.81 -13.67
C LEU A 491 -12.38 -6.04 -14.56
N MET A 492 -12.54 -6.51 -15.80
CA MET A 492 -13.50 -5.93 -16.74
C MET A 492 -14.90 -6.43 -16.39
N VAL A 493 -15.83 -5.48 -16.23
CA VAL A 493 -17.25 -5.73 -15.99
C VAL A 493 -18.09 -5.00 -17.02
N GLU A 494 -19.36 -5.38 -17.15
CA GLU A 494 -20.24 -4.85 -18.19
C GLU A 494 -20.64 -3.41 -17.89
N GLY A 495 -21.01 -3.10 -16.65
CA GLY A 495 -21.54 -1.78 -16.31
C GLY A 495 -21.09 -1.21 -14.96
N ILE A 496 -21.39 0.08 -14.77
CA ILE A 496 -21.21 0.78 -13.49
C ILE A 496 -21.99 0.15 -12.33
N GLY A 497 -23.12 -0.52 -12.60
CA GLY A 497 -23.90 -1.24 -11.58
C GLY A 497 -23.08 -2.36 -10.94
N ASP A 498 -22.46 -3.19 -11.77
CA ASP A 498 -21.57 -4.29 -11.36
C ASP A 498 -20.39 -3.76 -10.54
N GLN A 499 -19.78 -2.66 -11.00
CA GLN A 499 -18.69 -2.01 -10.28
C GLN A 499 -19.12 -1.59 -8.86
N ILE A 500 -20.31 -0.99 -8.72
CA ILE A 500 -20.86 -0.58 -7.42
C ILE A 500 -21.14 -1.80 -6.53
N LEU A 501 -21.76 -2.84 -7.08
CA LEU A 501 -22.09 -4.07 -6.34
C LEU A 501 -20.84 -4.79 -5.85
N LEU A 502 -19.87 -5.06 -6.73
CA LEU A 502 -18.64 -5.78 -6.39
C LEU A 502 -17.80 -5.00 -5.37
N ALA A 503 -17.55 -3.70 -5.61
CA ALA A 503 -16.78 -2.89 -4.67
C ALA A 503 -17.51 -2.69 -3.33
N GLY A 504 -18.83 -2.48 -3.39
CA GLY A 504 -19.68 -2.33 -2.22
C GLY A 504 -19.73 -3.59 -1.35
N ALA A 505 -19.98 -4.74 -1.96
CA ALA A 505 -20.01 -6.03 -1.29
C ALA A 505 -18.63 -6.42 -0.72
N ALA A 506 -17.54 -6.17 -1.45
CA ALA A 506 -16.18 -6.42 -0.94
C ALA A 506 -15.88 -5.58 0.32
N THR A 507 -16.24 -4.29 0.29
CA THR A 507 -16.08 -3.39 1.45
C THR A 507 -16.97 -3.83 2.62
N TYR A 508 -18.22 -4.18 2.35
CA TYR A 508 -19.19 -4.65 3.35
C TYR A 508 -18.70 -5.91 4.06
N LEU A 509 -18.29 -6.94 3.30
CA LEU A 509 -17.79 -8.19 3.86
C LEU A 509 -16.52 -7.97 4.70
N ARG A 510 -15.61 -7.11 4.24
CA ARG A 510 -14.38 -6.75 4.96
C ARG A 510 -14.68 -6.04 6.28
N ALA A 511 -15.63 -5.11 6.29
CA ALA A 511 -16.09 -4.43 7.50
C ALA A 511 -16.68 -5.41 8.55
N ASN A 512 -17.27 -6.51 8.09
CA ASN A 512 -17.79 -7.59 8.94
C ASN A 512 -16.74 -8.67 9.30
N GLY A 513 -15.45 -8.45 9.00
CA GLY A 513 -14.36 -9.34 9.42
C GLY A 513 -14.15 -10.60 8.56
N VAL A 514 -14.71 -10.63 7.35
CA VAL A 514 -14.48 -11.72 6.38
C VAL A 514 -13.04 -11.68 5.87
N SER A 515 -12.43 -12.85 5.66
CA SER A 515 -11.03 -12.96 5.19
C SER A 515 -10.83 -12.29 3.83
N ASN A 516 -9.60 -11.80 3.59
CA ASN A 516 -9.19 -11.24 2.30
C ASN A 516 -9.34 -12.23 1.13
N LEU A 517 -9.33 -13.53 1.39
CA LEU A 517 -9.54 -14.56 0.36
C LEU A 517 -10.98 -14.68 -0.12
N GLU A 518 -11.94 -14.31 0.72
CA GLU A 518 -13.38 -14.36 0.44
C GLU A 518 -13.96 -12.95 0.19
N THR A 519 -13.09 -11.96 -0.01
CA THR A 519 -13.41 -10.60 -0.41
C THR A 519 -12.53 -10.19 -1.59
N LEU A 520 -12.82 -9.06 -2.24
CA LEU A 520 -11.89 -8.49 -3.22
C LEU A 520 -10.98 -7.47 -2.54
N ASP A 521 -9.70 -7.50 -2.90
CA ASP A 521 -8.77 -6.43 -2.57
C ASP A 521 -8.81 -5.36 -3.67
N LEU A 522 -9.52 -4.28 -3.40
CA LEU A 522 -9.72 -3.15 -4.31
C LEU A 522 -8.44 -2.32 -4.51
N ASN A 523 -7.39 -2.56 -3.73
CA ASN A 523 -6.07 -1.99 -3.97
C ASN A 523 -5.27 -2.79 -5.01
N GLN A 524 -5.53 -4.09 -5.15
CA GLN A 524 -4.89 -4.96 -6.14
C GLN A 524 -5.70 -5.08 -7.44
N ILE A 525 -7.04 -5.06 -7.33
CA ILE A 525 -7.95 -5.16 -8.46
C ILE A 525 -8.55 -3.79 -8.77
N THR A 526 -8.43 -3.36 -10.03
CA THR A 526 -9.19 -2.24 -10.56
C THR A 526 -10.39 -2.77 -11.33
N ILE A 527 -11.59 -2.46 -10.85
CA ILE A 527 -12.84 -2.83 -11.51
C ILE A 527 -13.12 -1.79 -12.60
N VAL A 528 -13.20 -2.24 -13.85
CA VAL A 528 -13.33 -1.40 -15.03
C VAL A 528 -14.72 -1.60 -15.63
N ASP A 529 -15.56 -0.57 -15.52
CA ASP A 529 -16.80 -0.45 -16.29
C ASP A 529 -16.46 -0.30 -17.79
N SER A 530 -16.98 -1.21 -18.60
CA SER A 530 -16.74 -1.24 -20.04
C SER A 530 -17.85 -0.58 -20.87
N GLY A 531 -18.98 -0.16 -20.26
CA GLY A 531 -20.11 0.40 -20.99
C GLY A 531 -20.91 -0.63 -21.79
N GLY A 532 -20.89 -1.89 -21.37
CA GLY A 532 -21.66 -3.03 -21.86
C GLY A 532 -20.79 -4.21 -22.35
N ALA A 533 -21.36 -5.42 -22.35
CA ALA A 533 -20.69 -6.65 -22.83
C ALA A 533 -19.98 -6.49 -24.18
N SER A 534 -20.64 -5.81 -25.13
CA SER A 534 -20.10 -5.62 -26.49
C SER A 534 -18.78 -4.84 -26.56
N GLN A 535 -18.48 -4.02 -25.55
CA GLN A 535 -17.28 -3.19 -25.50
C GLN A 535 -16.12 -3.87 -24.74
N ILE A 536 -16.40 -4.91 -23.94
CA ILE A 536 -15.38 -5.63 -23.17
C ILE A 536 -14.23 -6.13 -24.05
N PRO A 537 -14.45 -6.77 -25.22
CA PRO A 537 -13.34 -7.21 -26.06
C PRO A 537 -12.41 -6.07 -26.51
N TYR A 538 -12.98 -4.89 -26.78
CA TYR A 538 -12.21 -3.71 -27.15
C TYR A 538 -11.42 -3.16 -25.96
N MET A 539 -12.03 -3.11 -24.78
CA MET A 539 -11.36 -2.69 -23.54
C MET A 539 -10.21 -3.61 -23.15
N VAL A 540 -10.41 -4.94 -23.26
CA VAL A 540 -9.33 -5.93 -23.06
C VAL A 540 -8.22 -5.74 -24.08
N TYR A 541 -8.55 -5.48 -25.34
CA TYR A 541 -7.56 -5.17 -26.37
C TYR A 541 -6.73 -3.92 -26.04
N LEU A 542 -7.37 -2.85 -25.55
CA LEU A 542 -6.68 -1.63 -25.13
C LEU A 542 -5.79 -1.86 -23.90
N ALA A 543 -6.30 -2.58 -22.90
CA ALA A 543 -5.57 -2.90 -21.68
C ALA A 543 -4.33 -3.75 -21.97
N CYS A 544 -4.48 -4.80 -22.77
CA CYS A 544 -3.40 -5.72 -23.11
C CYS A 544 -2.46 -5.16 -24.20
N GLY A 545 -2.93 -4.23 -25.03
CA GLY A 545 -2.15 -3.52 -26.05
C GLY A 545 -1.29 -4.43 -26.95
N ARG A 546 -0.04 -4.00 -27.20
CA ARG A 546 1.01 -4.81 -27.88
C ARG A 546 1.78 -5.73 -26.91
N HIS A 547 1.42 -5.71 -25.63
CA HIS A 547 2.12 -6.34 -24.52
C HIS A 547 1.16 -7.21 -23.71
N ALA A 548 0.42 -8.11 -24.40
CA ALA A 548 -0.62 -8.95 -23.79
C ALA A 548 -0.09 -9.94 -22.70
N ASP A 549 1.22 -9.97 -22.50
CA ASP A 549 1.89 -10.74 -21.46
C ASP A 549 2.30 -9.90 -20.23
N GLU A 550 2.12 -8.57 -20.25
CA GLU A 550 2.61 -7.63 -19.22
C GLU A 550 1.53 -7.08 -18.27
N ILE A 551 0.25 -7.14 -18.64
CA ILE A 551 -0.87 -6.63 -17.83
C ILE A 551 -1.84 -7.77 -17.47
N ALA A 552 -2.11 -7.95 -16.18
CA ALA A 552 -3.05 -8.95 -15.70
C ALA A 552 -4.50 -8.47 -15.91
N ALA A 553 -5.26 -9.15 -16.76
CA ALA A 553 -6.67 -8.85 -17.02
C ALA A 553 -7.54 -10.10 -16.78
N ILE A 554 -8.68 -9.89 -16.14
CA ILE A 554 -9.74 -10.89 -15.95
C ILE A 554 -11.09 -10.26 -16.32
N VAL A 555 -12.05 -11.08 -16.72
CA VAL A 555 -13.35 -10.64 -17.23
C VAL A 555 -14.46 -11.35 -16.47
N LEU A 556 -15.46 -10.60 -16.01
CA LEU A 556 -16.74 -11.11 -15.50
C LEU A 556 -17.85 -10.71 -16.46
N LEU A 557 -18.68 -11.66 -16.86
CA LEU A 557 -19.79 -11.47 -17.80
C LEU A 557 -21.10 -12.01 -17.23
N ASP A 558 -22.18 -11.36 -17.61
CA ASP A 558 -23.51 -11.92 -17.46
C ASP A 558 -23.67 -13.13 -18.40
N SER A 559 -24.65 -13.97 -18.10
CA SER A 559 -24.91 -15.20 -18.85
C SER A 559 -26.04 -15.04 -19.88
N ASP A 560 -26.24 -13.80 -20.33
CA ASP A 560 -27.18 -13.44 -21.40
C ASP A 560 -26.55 -13.63 -22.80
N GLN A 561 -27.29 -13.29 -23.85
CA GLN A 561 -26.77 -13.40 -25.22
C GLN A 561 -25.57 -12.47 -25.46
N SER A 562 -25.58 -11.27 -24.88
CA SER A 562 -24.53 -10.27 -25.03
C SER A 562 -23.20 -10.75 -24.44
N GLY A 563 -23.24 -11.32 -23.22
CA GLY A 563 -22.09 -11.93 -22.55
C GLY A 563 -21.55 -13.15 -23.29
N ASN A 564 -22.43 -14.01 -23.83
CA ASN A 564 -22.03 -15.15 -24.66
C ASN A 564 -21.28 -14.70 -25.93
N ASP A 565 -21.78 -13.66 -26.60
CA ASP A 565 -21.12 -13.09 -27.78
C ASP A 565 -19.77 -12.46 -27.39
N ALA A 566 -19.70 -11.70 -26.30
CA ALA A 566 -18.46 -11.12 -25.79
C ALA A 566 -17.40 -12.19 -25.48
N LYS A 567 -17.77 -13.28 -24.79
CA LYS A 567 -16.88 -14.43 -24.51
C LYS A 567 -16.34 -15.04 -25.81
N LYS A 568 -17.20 -15.24 -26.82
CA LYS A 568 -16.79 -15.75 -28.13
C LYS A 568 -15.80 -14.82 -28.83
N HIS A 569 -15.98 -13.51 -28.72
CA HIS A 569 -15.04 -12.51 -29.26
C HIS A 569 -13.69 -12.52 -28.53
N LEU A 570 -13.67 -12.66 -27.21
CA LEU A 570 -12.45 -12.74 -26.39
C LEU A 570 -11.62 -13.99 -26.72
N LEU A 571 -12.29 -15.13 -26.94
CA LEU A 571 -11.66 -16.39 -27.37
C LEU A 571 -11.33 -16.41 -28.88
N GLY A 572 -11.88 -15.47 -29.64
CA GLY A 572 -11.68 -15.34 -31.08
C GLY A 572 -10.28 -14.86 -31.46
N LYS A 573 -9.90 -15.05 -32.73
CA LYS A 573 -8.56 -14.72 -33.26
C LYS A 573 -8.33 -13.21 -33.53
N GLY A 574 -8.88 -12.35 -32.67
CA GLY A 574 -8.79 -10.88 -32.80
C GLY A 574 -7.53 -10.27 -32.18
N GLY A 575 -6.74 -11.04 -31.43
CA GLY A 575 -5.51 -10.59 -30.79
C GLY A 575 -4.27 -10.63 -31.68
N GLN A 576 -3.13 -10.25 -31.11
CA GLN A 576 -1.83 -10.23 -31.81
C GLN A 576 -1.50 -11.61 -32.40
N HIS A 577 -1.02 -11.64 -33.65
CA HIS A 577 -0.72 -12.88 -34.40
C HIS A 577 -1.90 -13.87 -34.51
N ARG A 578 -3.16 -13.40 -34.52
CA ARG A 578 -4.38 -14.24 -34.58
C ARG A 578 -4.55 -15.15 -33.36
N ARG A 579 -4.03 -14.75 -32.21
CA ARG A 579 -4.24 -15.42 -30.92
C ARG A 579 -5.53 -14.91 -30.25
N PRO A 580 -6.13 -15.69 -29.32
CA PRO A 580 -7.19 -15.20 -28.46
C PRO A 580 -6.75 -13.94 -27.70
N LEU A 581 -7.67 -12.99 -27.49
CA LEU A 581 -7.43 -11.78 -26.71
C LEU A 581 -7.18 -12.11 -25.24
N LEU A 582 -7.88 -13.13 -24.73
CA LEU A 582 -7.75 -13.61 -23.37
C LEU A 582 -7.91 -15.14 -23.32
N LYS A 583 -7.18 -15.81 -22.42
CA LYS A 583 -7.36 -17.26 -22.20
C LYS A 583 -8.68 -17.52 -21.47
N GLU A 584 -9.32 -18.64 -21.79
CA GLU A 584 -10.62 -19.02 -21.21
C GLU A 584 -10.64 -19.00 -19.68
N LYS A 585 -9.56 -19.46 -19.03
CA LYS A 585 -9.43 -19.45 -17.56
C LYS A 585 -9.48 -18.06 -16.89
N PHE A 586 -9.42 -16.98 -17.68
CA PHE A 586 -9.51 -15.59 -17.20
C PHE A 586 -10.86 -14.94 -17.57
N ILE A 587 -11.80 -15.71 -18.09
CA ILE A 587 -13.17 -15.29 -18.41
C ILE A 587 -14.11 -16.08 -17.51
N LEU A 588 -14.93 -15.39 -16.71
CA LEU A 588 -15.95 -16.00 -15.86
C LEU A 588 -17.33 -15.53 -16.31
N GLN A 589 -18.24 -16.46 -16.55
CA GLN A 589 -19.67 -16.16 -16.67
C GLN A 589 -20.38 -16.54 -15.37
N LEU A 590 -21.38 -15.77 -14.95
CA LEU A 590 -22.11 -16.05 -13.69
C LEU A 590 -22.75 -17.44 -13.64
N ALA A 591 -23.22 -17.97 -14.78
CA ALA A 591 -23.77 -19.31 -14.87
C ALA A 591 -22.75 -20.42 -14.56
N ASP A 592 -21.44 -20.15 -14.69
CA ASP A 592 -20.38 -21.09 -14.31
C ASP A 592 -20.37 -21.36 -12.79
N LEU A 593 -21.02 -20.50 -11.99
CA LEU A 593 -21.15 -20.61 -10.53
C LEU A 593 -22.55 -21.06 -10.07
N LYS A 594 -23.47 -21.37 -10.99
CA LYS A 594 -24.89 -21.60 -10.68
C LYS A 594 -25.11 -22.71 -9.62
N GLU A 595 -24.31 -23.77 -9.65
CA GLU A 595 -24.43 -24.90 -8.71
C GLU A 595 -23.87 -24.59 -7.32
N GLU A 596 -22.95 -23.62 -7.21
CA GLU A 596 -22.33 -23.22 -5.96
C GLU A 596 -23.15 -22.12 -5.25
N LEU A 597 -23.82 -21.26 -6.02
CA LEU A 597 -24.61 -20.14 -5.53
C LEU A 597 -25.93 -20.58 -4.89
N CYS A 598 -26.33 -19.90 -3.82
CA CYS A 598 -27.65 -20.03 -3.21
C CYS A 598 -28.65 -19.16 -3.98
N LEU A 599 -29.27 -19.74 -5.00
CA LEU A 599 -30.26 -19.09 -5.87
C LEU A 599 -31.66 -19.66 -5.61
N ASP A 600 -32.70 -18.87 -5.92
CA ASP A 600 -34.09 -19.36 -5.93
C ASP A 600 -34.29 -20.31 -7.13
N ASP A 601 -35.01 -21.41 -6.94
CA ASP A 601 -35.30 -22.42 -7.98
C ASP A 601 -35.95 -21.82 -9.24
N LYS A 602 -36.57 -20.65 -9.10
CA LYS A 602 -37.25 -19.94 -10.19
C LYS A 602 -36.32 -19.07 -11.05
N VAL A 603 -35.04 -18.94 -10.68
CA VAL A 603 -34.06 -18.10 -11.39
C VAL A 603 -33.66 -18.72 -12.73
N THR A 604 -33.48 -17.85 -13.72
CA THR A 604 -33.28 -18.20 -15.12
C THR A 604 -31.92 -18.88 -15.39
N ALA A 605 -31.70 -19.35 -16.62
CA ALA A 605 -30.36 -19.76 -17.09
C ALA A 605 -29.49 -18.55 -17.51
N GLN A 606 -30.12 -17.42 -17.84
CA GLN A 606 -29.51 -16.12 -18.14
C GLN A 606 -29.33 -15.34 -16.83
N LEU A 607 -28.29 -15.68 -16.07
CA LEU A 607 -27.94 -15.04 -14.81
C LEU A 607 -27.24 -13.69 -15.05
N GLU A 608 -27.79 -12.63 -14.48
CA GLU A 608 -27.15 -11.32 -14.29
C GLU A 608 -26.63 -11.17 -12.85
N ILE A 609 -25.74 -10.20 -12.59
CA ILE A 609 -25.19 -9.99 -11.23
C ILE A 609 -26.27 -9.61 -10.21
N GLU A 610 -27.36 -8.97 -10.63
CA GLU A 610 -28.46 -8.66 -9.74
C GLU A 610 -29.24 -9.91 -9.28
N ASP A 611 -29.20 -11.00 -10.04
CA ASP A 611 -29.93 -12.24 -9.73
C ASP A 611 -29.28 -13.05 -8.61
N ILE A 612 -28.01 -12.80 -8.28
CA ILE A 612 -27.34 -13.42 -7.12
C ILE A 612 -27.68 -12.73 -5.79
N ILE A 613 -28.46 -11.64 -5.84
CA ILE A 613 -28.92 -10.87 -4.67
C ILE A 613 -30.30 -11.39 -4.23
N PRO A 614 -30.49 -11.67 -2.93
CA PRO A 614 -31.78 -12.09 -2.40
C PRO A 614 -32.91 -11.08 -2.64
N LEU A 615 -34.08 -11.60 -3.01
CA LEU A 615 -35.24 -10.80 -3.40
C LEU A 615 -35.66 -9.76 -2.35
N GLN A 616 -35.56 -10.10 -1.06
CA GLN A 616 -35.89 -9.19 0.06
C GLN A 616 -35.04 -7.92 0.01
N ILE A 617 -33.74 -8.06 -0.28
CA ILE A 617 -32.81 -6.94 -0.39
C ILE A 617 -33.15 -6.14 -1.65
N CYS A 618 -33.42 -6.79 -2.78
CA CYS A 618 -33.81 -6.13 -4.03
C CYS A 618 -35.07 -5.27 -3.87
N ILE A 619 -36.08 -5.76 -3.15
CA ILE A 619 -37.32 -5.02 -2.90
C ILE A 619 -37.06 -3.80 -2.04
N GLN A 620 -36.32 -3.94 -0.94
CA GLN A 620 -36.02 -2.80 -0.07
C GLN A 620 -35.12 -1.78 -0.75
N ALA A 621 -34.15 -2.22 -1.54
CA ALA A 621 -33.31 -1.34 -2.34
C ALA A 621 -34.14 -0.53 -3.35
N THR A 622 -35.12 -1.18 -3.99
CA THR A 622 -36.08 -0.51 -4.89
C THR A 622 -36.91 0.53 -4.14
N LYS A 623 -37.43 0.20 -2.95
CA LYS A 623 -38.20 1.15 -2.13
C LYS A 623 -37.37 2.37 -1.75
N LEU A 624 -36.15 2.18 -1.25
CA LEU A 624 -35.24 3.29 -0.90
C LEU A 624 -34.90 4.16 -2.11
N TYR A 625 -34.62 3.54 -3.27
CA TYR A 625 -34.35 4.27 -4.51
C TYR A 625 -35.53 5.18 -4.90
N LEU A 626 -36.75 4.64 -4.87
CA LEU A 626 -37.96 5.37 -5.21
C LEU A 626 -38.28 6.49 -4.20
N GLN A 627 -38.03 6.28 -2.91
CA GLN A 627 -38.16 7.32 -1.88
C GLN A 627 -37.17 8.46 -2.10
N GLU A 628 -35.92 8.15 -2.41
CA GLU A 628 -34.85 9.15 -2.55
C GLU A 628 -34.99 9.94 -3.86
N PHE A 629 -35.21 9.25 -4.98
CA PHE A 629 -35.16 9.85 -6.31
C PHE A 629 -36.50 10.46 -6.74
N LEU A 630 -37.62 9.87 -6.31
CA LEU A 630 -38.96 10.30 -6.69
C LEU A 630 -39.75 10.92 -5.52
N GLN A 631 -39.13 11.05 -4.34
CA GLN A 631 -39.73 11.65 -3.13
C GLN A 631 -41.06 11.00 -2.73
N LEU A 632 -41.22 9.71 -2.99
CA LEU A 632 -42.43 8.96 -2.67
C LEU A 632 -42.47 8.61 -1.18
N GLU A 633 -43.65 8.66 -0.58
CA GLU A 633 -43.82 8.20 0.81
C GLU A 633 -43.88 6.67 0.89
N GLU A 634 -43.45 6.12 2.03
CA GLU A 634 -43.43 4.67 2.26
C GLU A 634 -44.81 4.02 2.08
N THR A 635 -45.89 4.73 2.40
CA THR A 635 -47.27 4.28 2.22
C THR A 635 -47.65 4.05 0.76
N GLU A 636 -47.02 4.75 -0.18
CA GLU A 636 -47.27 4.58 -1.62
C GLU A 636 -46.56 3.34 -2.19
N LEU A 637 -45.61 2.74 -1.45
CA LEU A 637 -44.77 1.64 -1.90
C LEU A 637 -45.16 0.28 -1.30
N ILE A 638 -46.29 0.21 -0.59
CA ILE A 638 -46.79 -1.02 0.05
C ILE A 638 -47.07 -2.13 -0.97
N PHE A 639 -47.36 -1.78 -2.23
CA PHE A 639 -47.64 -2.74 -3.30
C PHE A 639 -46.42 -3.59 -3.72
N LEU A 640 -45.19 -3.13 -3.47
CA LEU A 640 -43.96 -3.88 -3.74
C LEU A 640 -43.76 -4.95 -2.66
N THR A 641 -44.33 -6.13 -2.90
CA THR A 641 -44.26 -7.32 -2.02
C THR A 641 -43.47 -8.47 -2.65
N GLU A 642 -42.92 -9.34 -1.80
CA GLU A 642 -42.21 -10.55 -2.22
C GLU A 642 -43.09 -11.49 -3.05
N GLU A 643 -44.34 -11.67 -2.64
CA GLU A 643 -45.31 -12.53 -3.33
C GLU A 643 -45.58 -12.06 -4.76
N LEU A 644 -45.77 -10.74 -4.94
CA LEU A 644 -46.04 -10.17 -6.25
C LEU A 644 -44.88 -10.40 -7.22
N ILE A 645 -43.65 -10.14 -6.79
CA ILE A 645 -42.47 -10.30 -7.64
C ILE A 645 -42.15 -11.78 -7.87
N SER A 646 -42.22 -12.63 -6.83
CA SER A 646 -41.99 -14.08 -6.95
C SER A 646 -43.01 -14.77 -7.86
N SER A 647 -44.22 -14.22 -8.01
CA SER A 647 -45.22 -14.73 -8.96
C SER A 647 -44.87 -14.47 -10.43
N LYS A 648 -44.06 -13.43 -10.72
CA LYS A 648 -43.70 -12.98 -12.08
C LYS A 648 -42.29 -13.40 -12.53
N ILE A 649 -41.47 -13.96 -11.64
CA ILE A 649 -40.06 -14.31 -11.89
C ILE A 649 -39.83 -15.43 -12.93
N ALA A 650 -40.86 -16.11 -13.42
CA ALA A 650 -40.76 -17.28 -14.30
C ALA A 650 -39.88 -17.07 -15.56
N GLY A 651 -38.59 -17.38 -15.44
CA GLY A 651 -37.61 -17.30 -16.53
C GLY A 651 -37.15 -15.89 -16.89
N GLN A 652 -37.39 -14.88 -16.05
CA GLN A 652 -36.92 -13.50 -16.24
C GLN A 652 -35.94 -13.06 -15.14
N THR A 653 -35.05 -12.11 -15.45
CA THR A 653 -34.11 -11.55 -14.47
C THR A 653 -34.85 -10.64 -13.48
N ILE A 654 -34.33 -10.55 -12.26
CA ILE A 654 -35.03 -9.89 -11.14
C ILE A 654 -35.32 -8.42 -11.42
N LEU A 655 -34.39 -7.73 -12.08
CA LEU A 655 -34.50 -6.31 -12.39
C LEU A 655 -35.55 -6.06 -13.48
N ASN A 656 -35.62 -6.93 -14.49
CA ASN A 656 -36.67 -6.88 -15.51
C ASN A 656 -38.07 -7.07 -14.91
N VAL A 657 -38.22 -7.97 -13.94
CA VAL A 657 -39.50 -8.19 -13.26
C VAL A 657 -39.89 -7.00 -12.38
N ILE A 658 -38.92 -6.40 -11.70
CA ILE A 658 -39.14 -5.16 -10.93
C ILE A 658 -39.60 -4.04 -11.88
N GLU A 659 -38.90 -3.83 -13.00
CA GLU A 659 -39.28 -2.81 -13.99
C GLU A 659 -40.68 -3.03 -14.57
N GLN A 660 -41.04 -4.27 -14.92
CA GLN A 660 -42.39 -4.60 -15.39
C GLN A 660 -43.43 -4.31 -14.30
N THR A 661 -43.13 -4.69 -13.06
CA THR A 661 -44.03 -4.44 -11.93
C THR A 661 -44.22 -2.95 -11.68
N LEU A 662 -43.19 -2.12 -11.88
CA LEU A 662 -43.30 -0.66 -11.79
C LEU A 662 -44.10 -0.06 -12.95
N LYS A 663 -43.96 -0.59 -14.17
CA LYS A 663 -44.72 -0.16 -15.37
C LYS A 663 -46.21 -0.51 -15.29
N ASP A 664 -46.57 -1.56 -14.57
CA ASP A 664 -47.98 -1.97 -14.37
C ASP A 664 -48.79 -0.95 -13.55
N PHE A 665 -48.15 0.06 -12.94
CA PHE A 665 -48.81 1.15 -12.20
C PHE A 665 -48.82 2.45 -13.02
N PRO A 666 -49.94 2.79 -13.69
CA PRO A 666 -49.98 3.80 -14.76
C PRO A 666 -50.00 5.27 -14.29
N ASP A 667 -49.99 5.55 -12.99
CA ASP A 667 -50.13 6.92 -12.48
C ASP A 667 -48.78 7.66 -12.31
N LYS A 668 -47.64 6.95 -12.42
CA LYS A 668 -46.29 7.52 -12.32
C LYS A 668 -45.37 6.77 -13.30
N GLU A 669 -44.62 7.46 -14.17
CA GLU A 669 -43.60 6.85 -15.05
C GLU A 669 -42.39 6.37 -14.23
N LEU A 670 -42.59 5.36 -13.37
CA LEU A 670 -41.59 4.83 -12.47
C LEU A 670 -40.54 4.05 -13.27
N GLN A 671 -39.29 4.49 -13.20
CA GLN A 671 -38.14 3.81 -13.79
C GLN A 671 -37.06 3.63 -12.74
N ILE A 672 -36.25 2.58 -12.89
CA ILE A 672 -35.11 2.33 -12.03
C ILE A 672 -33.84 2.27 -12.87
N SER A 673 -32.81 3.00 -12.44
CA SER A 673 -31.47 2.86 -13.02
C SER A 673 -30.72 1.71 -12.34
N LYS A 674 -30.04 0.83 -13.09
CA LYS A 674 -29.18 -0.24 -12.53
C LYS A 674 -28.17 0.30 -11.49
N SER A 675 -27.53 1.43 -11.78
CA SER A 675 -26.56 2.06 -10.85
C SER A 675 -27.21 2.58 -9.56
N GLY A 676 -28.38 3.21 -9.65
CA GLY A 676 -29.16 3.64 -8.49
C GLY A 676 -29.68 2.47 -7.64
N PHE A 677 -30.10 1.38 -8.29
CA PHE A 677 -30.47 0.14 -7.63
C PHE A 677 -29.28 -0.46 -6.87
N ALA A 678 -28.14 -0.65 -7.53
CA ALA A 678 -26.90 -1.17 -6.95
C ALA A 678 -26.46 -0.39 -5.70
N ARG A 679 -26.50 0.94 -5.72
CA ARG A 679 -26.18 1.78 -4.54
C ARG A 679 -27.12 1.49 -3.37
N ASN A 680 -28.42 1.36 -3.65
CA ASN A 680 -29.40 1.10 -2.62
C ASN A 680 -29.32 -0.33 -2.08
N VAL A 681 -28.92 -1.32 -2.88
CA VAL A 681 -28.59 -2.68 -2.39
C VAL A 681 -27.49 -2.59 -1.32
N ILE A 682 -26.38 -1.91 -1.64
CA ILE A 682 -25.27 -1.75 -0.70
C ILE A 682 -25.69 -0.99 0.55
N ARG A 683 -26.56 0.02 0.42
CA ARG A 683 -27.13 0.73 1.56
C ARG A 683 -27.95 -0.19 2.45
N VAL A 684 -28.87 -0.99 1.88
CA VAL A 684 -29.70 -1.94 2.63
C VAL A 684 -28.85 -2.92 3.42
N VAL A 685 -27.86 -3.57 2.81
CA VAL A 685 -27.03 -4.57 3.52
C VAL A 685 -26.22 -3.95 4.66
N ASN A 686 -25.72 -2.72 4.49
CA ASN A 686 -25.03 -1.99 5.57
C ASN A 686 -25.99 -1.62 6.71
N GLU A 687 -27.17 -1.08 6.40
CA GLU A 687 -28.17 -0.71 7.41
C GLU A 687 -28.68 -1.95 8.18
N TRP A 688 -28.91 -3.06 7.47
CA TRP A 688 -29.32 -4.33 8.05
C TRP A 688 -28.24 -4.94 8.95
N SER A 689 -26.98 -4.96 8.52
CA SER A 689 -25.88 -5.46 9.35
C SER A 689 -25.73 -4.68 10.66
N GLN A 690 -25.93 -3.36 10.65
CA GLN A 690 -25.87 -2.54 11.86
C GLN A 690 -27.07 -2.73 12.81
N LYS A 691 -28.23 -3.17 12.29
CA LYS A 691 -29.49 -3.28 13.03
C LYS A 691 -29.98 -4.72 13.20
N GLN A 692 -29.07 -5.70 13.31
CA GLN A 692 -29.43 -7.13 13.38
C GLN A 692 -30.49 -7.48 14.43
N ASN A 693 -30.52 -6.80 15.58
CA ASN A 693 -31.50 -7.05 16.65
C ASN A 693 -32.95 -6.64 16.29
N SER A 694 -33.16 -5.93 15.18
CA SER A 694 -34.45 -5.41 14.75
C SER A 694 -34.95 -6.03 13.44
N LEU A 695 -34.18 -6.95 12.85
CA LEU A 695 -34.52 -7.63 11.60
C LEU A 695 -35.41 -8.85 11.83
N THR A 696 -36.24 -9.16 10.85
CA THR A 696 -36.97 -10.43 10.77
C THR A 696 -36.04 -11.59 10.41
N GLU A 697 -36.46 -12.83 10.70
CA GLU A 697 -35.67 -14.03 10.36
C GLU A 697 -35.42 -14.14 8.84
N SER A 698 -36.40 -13.72 8.03
CA SER A 698 -36.28 -13.66 6.56
C SER A 698 -35.16 -12.69 6.13
N GLU A 699 -35.12 -11.48 6.70
CA GLU A 699 -34.10 -10.47 6.37
C GLU A 699 -32.70 -10.91 6.83
N ILE A 700 -32.59 -11.57 7.99
CA ILE A 700 -31.32 -12.15 8.46
C ILE A 700 -30.86 -13.25 7.50
N ASN A 701 -31.77 -14.11 7.03
CA ASN A 701 -31.43 -15.14 6.06
C ASN A 701 -31.01 -14.55 4.71
N ALA A 702 -31.72 -13.53 4.23
CA ALA A 702 -31.33 -12.79 3.02
C ALA A 702 -29.93 -12.18 3.15
N LEU A 703 -29.58 -11.59 4.29
CA LEU A 703 -28.23 -11.07 4.52
C LEU A 703 -27.17 -12.19 4.44
N ARG A 704 -27.43 -13.36 5.03
CA ARG A 704 -26.52 -14.52 4.96
C ARG A 704 -26.34 -15.05 3.55
N VAL A 705 -27.42 -15.16 2.78
CA VAL A 705 -27.37 -15.61 1.37
C VAL A 705 -26.59 -14.62 0.51
N PHE A 706 -26.83 -13.32 0.68
CA PHE A 706 -26.04 -12.27 0.03
C PHE A 706 -24.54 -12.44 0.32
N GLU A 707 -24.18 -12.60 1.59
CA GLU A 707 -22.78 -12.81 1.99
C GLU A 707 -22.18 -14.07 1.37
N GLN A 708 -22.90 -15.18 1.36
CA GLN A 708 -22.43 -16.45 0.82
C GLN A 708 -22.19 -16.36 -0.70
N ASN A 709 -23.14 -15.80 -1.45
CA ASN A 709 -23.05 -15.68 -2.90
C ASN A 709 -21.86 -14.81 -3.32
N PHE A 710 -21.68 -13.65 -2.69
CA PHE A 710 -20.53 -12.78 -3.00
C PHE A 710 -19.19 -13.39 -2.54
N LYS A 711 -19.14 -14.14 -1.43
CA LYS A 711 -17.92 -14.88 -1.03
C LYS A 711 -17.51 -15.91 -2.08
N ILE A 712 -18.46 -16.64 -2.66
CA ILE A 712 -18.20 -17.62 -3.73
C ILE A 712 -17.64 -16.92 -4.97
N LEU A 713 -18.31 -15.85 -5.42
CA LEU A 713 -17.86 -15.06 -6.55
C LEU A 713 -16.44 -14.50 -6.34
N PHE A 714 -16.17 -13.93 -5.17
CA PHE A 714 -14.87 -13.34 -4.84
C PHE A 714 -13.75 -14.37 -4.73
N LYS A 715 -14.02 -15.57 -4.19
CA LYS A 715 -13.06 -16.69 -4.22
C LYS A 715 -12.62 -17.00 -5.64
N LYS A 716 -13.57 -17.12 -6.57
CA LYS A 716 -13.27 -17.43 -7.97
C LYS A 716 -12.45 -16.32 -8.64
N LEU A 717 -12.87 -15.07 -8.46
CA LEU A 717 -12.16 -13.91 -9.01
C LEU A 717 -10.73 -13.78 -8.45
N ASN A 718 -10.53 -14.04 -7.16
CA ASN A 718 -9.22 -14.03 -6.52
C ASN A 718 -8.27 -15.09 -7.09
N ILE A 719 -8.77 -16.31 -7.37
CA ILE A 719 -7.97 -17.36 -8.03
C ILE A 719 -7.55 -16.91 -9.43
N MET A 720 -8.48 -16.35 -10.21
CA MET A 720 -8.20 -15.84 -11.55
C MET A 720 -7.17 -14.70 -11.52
N GLN A 721 -7.32 -13.76 -10.59
CA GLN A 721 -6.42 -12.62 -10.40
C GLN A 721 -4.99 -13.08 -10.07
N ARG A 722 -4.82 -13.99 -9.11
CA ARG A 722 -3.50 -14.55 -8.77
C ARG A 722 -2.86 -15.25 -9.97
N SER A 723 -3.63 -16.08 -10.68
CA SER A 723 -3.16 -16.77 -11.88
C SER A 723 -2.77 -15.81 -13.01
N ALA A 724 -3.46 -14.68 -13.15
CA ALA A 724 -3.17 -13.66 -14.16
C ALA A 724 -1.85 -12.91 -13.86
N GLN A 725 -1.59 -12.58 -12.59
CA GLN A 725 -0.38 -11.86 -12.18
C GLN A 725 0.90 -12.71 -12.21
N GLN A 726 0.80 -14.02 -11.94
CA GLN A 726 1.96 -14.92 -11.91
C GLN A 726 2.66 -15.11 -13.28
N LYS A 727 1.98 -14.77 -14.38
CA LYS A 727 2.51 -14.87 -15.75
C LYS A 727 3.75 -13.98 -16.00
N LEU A 728 4.04 -13.03 -15.09
CA LEU A 728 5.09 -12.01 -15.22
C LEU A 728 6.52 -12.45 -14.82
N THR A 729 6.72 -13.65 -14.23
CA THR A 729 8.05 -14.05 -13.72
C THR A 729 8.67 -15.22 -14.50
N ARG A 730 9.79 -14.96 -15.20
CA ARG A 730 10.61 -15.96 -15.92
C ARG A 730 11.60 -16.68 -15.00
N GLU A 731 11.10 -17.55 -14.12
CA GLU A 731 11.90 -18.42 -13.25
C GLU A 731 11.51 -19.90 -13.45
N ARG A 732 12.43 -20.83 -13.20
CA ARG A 732 12.18 -22.29 -13.25
C ARG A 732 11.21 -22.72 -12.13
N LEU A 733 10.37 -23.74 -12.37
CA LEU A 733 9.30 -24.18 -11.47
C LEU A 733 9.79 -24.45 -10.04
N SER A 734 10.87 -25.23 -9.89
CA SER A 734 11.46 -25.58 -8.59
C SER A 734 11.98 -24.37 -7.81
N GLN A 735 12.53 -23.38 -8.50
CA GLN A 735 13.01 -22.13 -7.89
C GLN A 735 11.83 -21.26 -7.40
N LYS A 736 10.72 -21.25 -8.15
CA LYS A 736 9.50 -20.52 -7.77
C LYS A 736 8.88 -21.10 -6.50
N ILE A 737 8.75 -22.43 -6.41
CA ILE A 737 8.19 -23.10 -5.23
C ILE A 737 9.08 -22.86 -4.00
N GLU A 738 10.40 -23.00 -4.14
CA GLU A 738 11.33 -22.74 -3.05
C GLU A 738 11.30 -21.28 -2.57
N ARG A 739 11.15 -20.33 -3.49
CA ARG A 739 11.00 -18.92 -3.15
C ARG A 739 9.72 -18.70 -2.34
N LEU A 740 8.58 -19.19 -2.81
CA LEU A 740 7.31 -19.02 -2.11
C LEU A 740 7.34 -19.61 -0.70
N LYS A 741 7.95 -20.78 -0.52
CA LYS A 741 8.14 -21.39 0.79
C LYS A 741 9.04 -20.54 1.70
N LYS A 742 10.21 -20.11 1.21
CA LYS A 742 11.13 -19.27 1.98
C LYS A 742 10.50 -17.93 2.37
N ASP A 743 9.79 -17.31 1.43
CA ASP A 743 9.06 -16.07 1.67
C ASP A 743 7.97 -16.26 2.74
N PHE A 744 7.24 -17.38 2.70
CA PHE A 744 6.21 -17.69 3.68
C PHE A 744 6.80 -17.86 5.09
N ILE A 745 7.89 -18.62 5.21
CA ILE A 745 8.59 -18.83 6.50
C ILE A 745 9.16 -17.51 7.02
N ALA A 746 9.70 -16.66 6.15
CA ALA A 746 10.19 -15.34 6.53
C ALA A 746 9.07 -14.38 6.97
N ARG A 747 7.90 -14.45 6.32
CA ARG A 747 6.69 -13.69 6.68
C ARG A 747 6.07 -14.15 8.00
N HIS A 748 6.16 -15.44 8.28
CA HIS A 748 5.53 -16.06 9.43
C HIS A 748 6.56 -16.90 10.21
N PRO A 749 7.54 -16.28 10.89
CA PRO A 749 8.61 -17.02 11.54
C PRO A 749 8.13 -17.86 12.74
N VAL A 750 7.08 -17.40 13.43
CA VAL A 750 6.60 -18.00 14.69
C VAL A 750 5.23 -18.68 14.53
N SER A 751 4.34 -18.08 13.75
CA SER A 751 2.99 -18.60 13.53
C SER A 751 2.40 -18.02 12.25
N ALA A 752 1.51 -18.76 11.60
CA ALA A 752 0.69 -18.26 10.51
C ALA A 752 -0.79 -18.55 10.77
N ARG A 753 -1.67 -17.73 10.20
CA ARG A 753 -3.09 -18.06 10.06
C ARG A 753 -3.28 -19.07 8.94
N ARG A 754 -4.38 -19.82 9.01
CA ARG A 754 -4.75 -20.78 7.98
C ARG A 754 -4.92 -20.12 6.61
N GLU A 755 -5.45 -18.89 6.57
CA GLU A 755 -5.54 -18.07 5.36
C GLU A 755 -4.20 -17.90 4.64
N HIS A 756 -3.11 -17.68 5.39
CA HIS A 756 -1.78 -17.53 4.79
C HIS A 756 -1.30 -18.84 4.15
N GLY A 757 -1.63 -19.99 4.77
CA GLY A 757 -1.31 -21.31 4.23
C GLY A 757 -2.08 -21.62 2.94
N VAL A 758 -3.37 -21.25 2.89
CA VAL A 758 -4.19 -21.36 1.67
C VAL A 758 -3.62 -20.52 0.54
N ILE A 759 -3.26 -19.26 0.81
CA ILE A 759 -2.62 -18.37 -0.18
C ILE A 759 -1.36 -19.01 -0.76
N LEU A 760 -0.48 -19.55 0.11
CA LEU A 760 0.76 -20.19 -0.33
C LEU A 760 0.47 -21.36 -1.29
N PHE A 761 -0.49 -22.21 -0.95
CA PHE A 761 -0.82 -23.39 -1.75
C PHE A 761 -1.52 -23.07 -3.07
N ASP A 762 -2.46 -22.11 -3.06
CA ASP A 762 -3.05 -21.58 -4.30
C ASP A 762 -1.99 -21.00 -5.24
N GLU A 763 -1.00 -20.28 -4.67
CA GLU A 763 0.09 -19.73 -5.46
C GLU A 763 0.95 -20.83 -6.09
N ILE A 764 1.28 -21.89 -5.34
CA ILE A 764 2.04 -23.03 -5.86
C ILE A 764 1.23 -23.79 -6.93
N GLU A 765 -0.05 -24.08 -6.68
CA GLU A 765 -0.93 -24.76 -7.63
C GLU A 765 -1.09 -23.96 -8.94
N GLY A 766 -1.24 -22.63 -8.86
CA GLY A 766 -1.28 -21.74 -10.02
C GLY A 766 0.01 -21.79 -10.86
N ILE A 767 1.18 -21.91 -10.22
CA ILE A 767 2.45 -22.06 -10.92
C ILE A 767 2.51 -23.42 -11.62
N LEU A 768 2.11 -24.51 -10.95
CA LEU A 768 2.10 -25.85 -11.54
C LEU A 768 1.26 -25.88 -12.83
N GLU A 769 0.07 -25.29 -12.80
CA GLU A 769 -0.83 -25.24 -13.96
C GLU A 769 -0.31 -24.41 -15.12
N SER A 770 0.50 -23.38 -14.83
CA SER A 770 1.13 -22.54 -15.86
C SER A 770 2.33 -23.21 -16.54
N ASN A 771 2.90 -24.28 -15.96
CA ASN A 771 4.12 -24.95 -16.45
C ASN A 771 3.87 -26.37 -16.99
N ILE A 772 2.61 -26.78 -17.18
CA ILE A 772 2.24 -28.11 -17.72
C ILE A 772 2.94 -28.43 -19.06
N GLU A 773 3.23 -27.41 -19.87
CA GLU A 773 3.89 -27.59 -21.18
C GLU A 773 5.41 -27.84 -21.09
N ASN A 774 6.05 -27.58 -19.94
CA ASN A 774 7.52 -27.56 -19.78
C ASN A 774 8.07 -28.58 -18.77
N GLU A 775 7.22 -29.24 -17.98
CA GLU A 775 7.60 -30.13 -16.87
C GLU A 775 6.78 -31.43 -16.95
N SER A 776 7.23 -32.51 -16.30
CA SER A 776 6.54 -33.81 -16.37
C SER A 776 5.18 -33.77 -15.63
N ILE A 777 4.13 -34.34 -16.24
CA ILE A 777 2.76 -34.36 -15.68
C ILE A 777 2.75 -35.06 -14.31
N LYS A 778 3.57 -36.10 -14.13
CA LYS A 778 3.67 -36.86 -12.88
C LYS A 778 4.31 -36.07 -11.74
N GLU A 779 5.31 -35.22 -12.03
CA GLU A 779 5.89 -34.32 -11.01
C GLU A 779 4.83 -33.33 -10.51
N ILE A 780 4.04 -32.76 -11.42
CA ILE A 780 2.96 -31.84 -11.08
C ILE A 780 1.90 -32.53 -10.22
N GLU A 781 1.49 -33.75 -10.56
CA GLU A 781 0.52 -34.52 -9.77
C GLU A 781 1.04 -34.89 -8.37
N ALA A 782 2.31 -35.26 -8.25
CA ALA A 782 2.93 -35.57 -6.96
C ALA A 782 2.95 -34.35 -6.03
N VAL A 783 3.28 -33.16 -6.57
CA VAL A 783 3.25 -31.90 -5.82
C VAL A 783 1.81 -31.52 -5.45
N LYS A 784 0.83 -31.66 -6.36
CA LYS A 784 -0.59 -31.41 -6.06
C LYS A 784 -1.12 -32.33 -4.94
N ASN A 785 -0.77 -33.61 -4.96
CA ASN A 785 -1.16 -34.55 -3.91
C ASN A 785 -0.54 -34.19 -2.54
N ALA A 786 0.72 -33.77 -2.52
CA ALA A 786 1.37 -33.32 -1.28
C ALA A 786 0.67 -32.07 -0.70
N ILE A 787 0.28 -31.12 -1.55
CA ILE A 787 -0.47 -29.92 -1.15
C ILE A 787 -1.83 -30.29 -0.55
N GLN A 788 -2.60 -31.16 -1.22
CA GLN A 788 -3.92 -31.59 -0.75
C GLN A 788 -3.87 -32.30 0.60
N ASN A 789 -2.84 -33.14 0.83
CA ASN A 789 -2.62 -33.77 2.13
C ASN A 789 -2.39 -32.72 3.22
N LEU A 790 -1.53 -31.72 2.97
CA LEU A 790 -1.27 -30.65 3.94
C LEU A 790 -2.49 -29.76 4.19
N ARG A 791 -3.30 -29.44 3.16
CA ARG A 791 -4.57 -28.72 3.34
C ARG A 791 -5.49 -29.44 4.33
N ARG A 792 -5.62 -30.75 4.17
CA ARG A 792 -6.46 -31.59 5.02
C ARG A 792 -5.90 -31.73 6.44
N ASP A 793 -4.62 -32.04 6.57
CA ASP A 793 -3.97 -32.34 7.85
C ASP A 793 -3.99 -31.11 8.78
N TYR A 794 -3.82 -29.91 8.21
CA TYR A 794 -3.83 -28.65 8.94
C TYR A 794 -5.16 -27.88 8.86
N LYS A 795 -6.20 -28.48 8.26
CA LYS A 795 -7.56 -27.94 8.15
C LYS A 795 -7.59 -26.51 7.59
N LEU A 796 -6.78 -26.24 6.58
CA LEU A 796 -6.53 -24.88 6.11
C LEU A 796 -7.80 -24.22 5.55
N ASP A 797 -8.69 -25.00 4.94
CA ASP A 797 -9.93 -24.49 4.33
C ASP A 797 -11.08 -24.31 5.35
N ILE A 798 -10.85 -24.63 6.64
CA ILE A 798 -11.85 -24.49 7.71
C ILE A 798 -11.46 -23.31 8.60
N ASP A 799 -12.32 -22.30 8.71
CA ASP A 799 -12.12 -21.10 9.55
C ASP A 799 -10.73 -20.47 9.36
N MET A 800 -10.56 -19.84 8.18
CA MET A 800 -9.27 -19.36 7.69
C MET A 800 -8.63 -18.27 8.57
N ASN A 801 -9.41 -17.60 9.43
CA ASN A 801 -8.93 -16.58 10.37
C ASN A 801 -8.19 -17.18 11.57
N LYS A 802 -8.32 -18.48 11.82
CA LYS A 802 -7.64 -19.18 12.93
C LYS A 802 -6.15 -19.40 12.62
N MET A 803 -5.33 -19.50 13.67
CA MET A 803 -3.93 -19.92 13.56
C MET A 803 -3.82 -21.39 13.12
N ILE A 804 -2.73 -21.72 12.43
CA ILE A 804 -2.34 -23.11 12.16
C ILE A 804 -1.91 -23.75 13.48
N ASP A 805 -2.59 -24.83 13.89
CA ASP A 805 -2.46 -25.38 15.25
C ASP A 805 -1.05 -26.00 15.52
N ASP A 806 -0.49 -26.77 14.58
CA ASP A 806 0.89 -27.29 14.63
C ASP A 806 1.75 -26.63 13.55
N TYR A 807 2.15 -25.39 13.81
CA TYR A 807 2.90 -24.60 12.82
C TYR A 807 4.30 -25.17 12.52
N THR A 808 4.97 -25.75 13.52
CA THR A 808 6.28 -26.38 13.32
C THR A 808 6.17 -27.62 12.44
N GLY A 809 5.16 -28.47 12.68
CA GLY A 809 4.84 -29.58 11.79
C GLY A 809 4.50 -29.12 10.37
N PHE A 810 3.75 -28.02 10.25
CA PHE A 810 3.41 -27.43 8.94
C PHE A 810 4.67 -26.99 8.17
N GLN A 811 5.63 -26.33 8.83
CA GLN A 811 6.91 -25.94 8.22
C GLN A 811 7.71 -27.15 7.72
N VAL A 812 7.75 -28.24 8.49
CA VAL A 812 8.37 -29.51 8.05
C VAL A 812 7.62 -30.10 6.86
N GLY A 813 6.29 -30.05 6.87
CA GLY A 813 5.43 -30.45 5.75
C GLY A 813 5.75 -29.69 4.46
N LEU A 814 6.00 -28.38 4.53
CA LEU A 814 6.38 -27.58 3.36
C LEU A 814 7.69 -28.05 2.69
N GLU A 815 8.62 -28.65 3.44
CA GLU A 815 9.83 -29.24 2.85
C GLU A 815 9.50 -30.46 1.98
N THR A 816 8.47 -31.23 2.33
CA THR A 816 8.08 -32.44 1.57
C THR A 816 7.55 -32.12 0.17
N ILE A 817 6.92 -30.95 -0.03
CA ILE A 817 6.44 -30.47 -1.34
C ILE A 817 7.59 -30.38 -2.36
N LYS A 818 8.78 -29.95 -1.93
CA LYS A 818 9.97 -29.83 -2.79
C LYS A 818 10.42 -31.19 -3.33
N TYR A 819 10.45 -32.18 -2.45
CA TYR A 819 10.98 -33.50 -2.77
C TYR A 819 9.95 -34.38 -3.48
N ALA A 820 8.65 -34.07 -3.39
CA ALA A 820 7.60 -34.84 -4.04
C ALA A 820 7.80 -34.98 -5.56
N GLY A 821 8.18 -33.91 -6.28
CA GLY A 821 8.50 -33.98 -7.70
C GLY A 821 9.82 -34.70 -7.99
N LEU A 822 10.88 -34.36 -7.25
CA LEU A 822 12.21 -34.96 -7.45
C LEU A 822 12.25 -36.48 -7.18
N LEU A 823 11.49 -36.95 -6.20
CA LEU A 823 11.42 -38.38 -5.84
C LEU A 823 10.74 -39.22 -6.93
N VAL A 824 9.73 -38.65 -7.61
CA VAL A 824 9.03 -39.33 -8.72
C VAL A 824 9.91 -39.37 -9.98
N SER A 825 10.65 -38.30 -10.27
CA SER A 825 11.64 -38.27 -11.37
C SER A 825 12.78 -39.27 -11.16
N GLN A 826 13.22 -39.46 -9.91
CA GLN A 826 14.25 -40.47 -9.57
C GLN A 826 13.73 -41.92 -9.64
N GLN A 827 12.45 -42.15 -9.34
CA GLN A 827 11.81 -43.45 -9.50
C GLN A 827 11.69 -43.85 -10.97
N GLU A 828 11.42 -42.92 -11.90
CA GLU A 828 11.42 -43.22 -13.34
C GLU A 828 12.79 -43.63 -13.86
N THR A 829 13.87 -42.96 -13.45
CA THR A 829 15.23 -43.39 -13.86
C THR A 829 15.61 -44.76 -13.30
N ALA A 830 15.03 -45.17 -12.17
CA ALA A 830 15.26 -46.49 -11.57
C ALA A 830 14.41 -47.58 -12.23
N ASP A 831 13.14 -47.29 -12.53
CA ASP A 831 12.20 -48.20 -13.18
C ASP A 831 12.52 -48.39 -14.68
N GLU A 832 12.95 -47.34 -15.39
CA GLU A 832 13.46 -47.44 -16.77
C GLU A 832 14.77 -48.25 -16.82
N ALA A 833 15.69 -48.05 -15.87
CA ALA A 833 16.90 -48.85 -15.75
C ALA A 833 16.62 -50.31 -15.33
N GLN A 834 15.50 -50.58 -14.65
CA GLN A 834 15.03 -51.93 -14.33
C GLN A 834 14.32 -52.57 -15.53
N ALA A 835 13.54 -51.81 -16.30
CA ALA A 835 12.88 -52.26 -17.52
C ALA A 835 13.89 -52.55 -18.64
N GLU A 836 14.94 -51.75 -18.81
CA GLU A 836 16.05 -52.06 -19.71
C GLU A 836 16.83 -53.31 -19.25
N LYS A 837 17.06 -53.49 -17.95
CA LYS A 837 17.69 -54.72 -17.43
C LYS A 837 16.82 -55.97 -17.62
N LEU A 838 15.50 -55.84 -17.52
CA LEU A 838 14.55 -56.92 -17.77
C LEU A 838 14.47 -57.25 -19.27
N ALA A 839 14.45 -56.24 -20.14
CA ALA A 839 14.46 -56.42 -21.60
C ALA A 839 15.78 -57.07 -22.09
N ILE A 840 16.94 -56.66 -21.55
CA ILE A 840 18.24 -57.26 -21.87
C ILE A 840 18.33 -58.70 -21.32
N SER A 841 17.62 -59.03 -20.23
CA SER A 841 17.59 -60.40 -19.70
C SER A 841 16.66 -61.35 -20.47
N GLU A 842 15.64 -60.84 -21.17
CA GLU A 842 14.76 -61.65 -22.03
C GLU A 842 15.35 -61.87 -23.44
N GLU A 843 16.15 -60.94 -23.98
CA GLU A 843 16.81 -61.12 -25.29
C GLU A 843 18.02 -62.09 -25.25
N VAL A 844 18.65 -62.33 -24.09
CA VAL A 844 19.84 -63.19 -23.97
C VAL A 844 19.50 -64.70 -23.79
N LEU A 845 18.22 -65.06 -23.68
CA LEU A 845 17.76 -66.45 -23.54
C LEU A 845 17.10 -67.04 -24.81
N GLY A 846 17.06 -66.29 -25.93
CA GLY A 846 16.32 -66.65 -27.14
C GLY A 846 17.11 -67.17 -28.34
N GLU A 847 18.44 -67.00 -28.42
CA GLU A 847 19.19 -67.34 -29.65
C GLU A 847 20.45 -68.16 -29.39
N VAL A 848 20.26 -69.47 -29.16
CA VAL A 848 21.27 -70.51 -29.44
C VAL A 848 20.56 -71.70 -30.09
N GLU A 849 20.53 -71.71 -31.43
CA GLU A 849 20.30 -72.82 -32.39
C GLU A 849 19.82 -72.15 -33.70
N THR A 850 20.45 -72.19 -34.88
CA THR A 850 21.27 -73.19 -35.56
C THR A 850 21.99 -72.58 -36.79
N ASP A 851 23.28 -72.89 -36.89
CA ASP A 851 24.06 -73.31 -38.08
C ASP A 851 24.03 -72.54 -39.43
N LYS A 852 25.24 -72.01 -39.74
CA LYS A 852 26.11 -72.23 -40.93
C LYS A 852 25.65 -71.73 -42.32
N LEU A 853 26.50 -70.91 -42.96
CA LEU A 853 27.47 -71.35 -44.00
C LEU A 853 28.21 -70.17 -44.70
N ILE A 854 29.55 -70.27 -44.75
CA ILE A 854 30.51 -69.84 -45.84
C ILE A 854 30.81 -68.32 -45.94
N VAL A 855 31.97 -67.75 -45.50
CA VAL A 855 33.41 -67.84 -45.92
C VAL A 855 33.61 -67.38 -47.38
N ASP A 856 34.19 -66.23 -47.75
CA ASP A 856 35.53 -65.59 -47.56
C ASP A 856 35.36 -64.10 -48.01
N GLY A 857 36.16 -63.07 -47.73
CA GLY A 857 37.52 -62.93 -47.22
C GLY A 857 38.18 -61.69 -47.86
N GLN A 858 38.87 -60.88 -47.03
CA GLN A 858 39.88 -59.83 -47.33
C GLN A 858 39.49 -58.32 -47.42
N ALA A 859 39.77 -57.61 -46.30
CA ALA A 859 40.69 -56.46 -46.09
C ALA A 859 40.84 -55.39 -47.22
N GLN A 860 40.89 -54.06 -47.00
CA GLN A 860 41.62 -53.28 -45.98
C GLN A 860 41.26 -51.76 -46.04
N LEU A 861 41.23 -51.09 -44.87
CA LEU A 861 41.58 -49.68 -44.51
C LEU A 861 41.13 -48.45 -45.36
N VAL A 862 40.49 -47.46 -44.70
CA VAL A 862 40.90 -46.03 -44.60
C VAL A 862 40.31 -45.39 -43.32
N ASN A 863 41.06 -44.49 -42.69
CA ASN A 863 40.88 -43.79 -41.41
C ASN A 863 40.54 -42.30 -41.63
N GLU A 864 40.07 -41.59 -40.58
CA GLU A 864 40.06 -40.11 -40.30
C GLU A 864 38.66 -39.63 -39.82
N GLN A 865 38.42 -39.27 -38.56
CA GLN A 865 38.89 -38.18 -37.67
C GLN A 865 38.14 -36.82 -37.77
N VAL A 866 37.80 -36.33 -36.57
CA VAL A 866 36.90 -35.23 -36.15
C VAL A 866 37.60 -33.86 -36.21
N PRO A 867 36.86 -32.72 -36.14
CA PRO A 867 37.18 -31.78 -35.06
C PRO A 867 35.99 -30.98 -34.46
N THR A 868 36.25 -30.49 -33.24
CA THR A 868 35.49 -29.53 -32.41
C THR A 868 36.19 -28.15 -32.35
N VAL A 869 35.46 -27.15 -31.81
CA VAL A 869 35.90 -25.99 -30.98
C VAL A 869 35.64 -24.57 -31.55
N SER A 870 35.37 -23.70 -30.57
CA SER A 870 34.84 -22.34 -30.39
C SER A 870 35.62 -21.09 -30.86
N GLU A 871 34.89 -19.97 -30.78
CA GLU A 871 35.26 -18.62 -30.24
C GLU A 871 35.74 -17.46 -31.16
N VAL A 872 34.85 -16.46 -31.26
CA VAL A 872 34.99 -14.99 -31.09
C VAL A 872 36.17 -14.23 -31.73
N LYS A 873 35.85 -13.20 -32.54
CA LYS A 873 36.42 -11.84 -32.44
C LYS A 873 35.59 -10.76 -33.17
N THR A 874 35.51 -9.62 -32.49
CA THR A 874 34.96 -8.29 -32.80
C THR A 874 35.66 -7.54 -33.94
N ALA A 875 34.94 -6.68 -34.69
CA ALA A 875 35.45 -5.39 -35.21
C ALA A 875 34.34 -4.49 -35.79
N GLU A 876 34.25 -3.30 -35.20
CA GLU A 876 34.02 -1.93 -35.71
C GLU A 876 33.25 -1.66 -37.03
N VAL A 877 32.29 -0.73 -36.94
CA VAL A 877 31.62 -0.06 -38.06
C VAL A 877 32.07 1.40 -38.13
N SER A 878 32.75 1.76 -39.23
CA SER A 878 32.96 3.14 -39.69
C SER A 878 32.14 3.39 -40.96
N GLY A 879 31.50 4.56 -41.05
CA GLY A 879 30.47 4.88 -42.04
C GLY A 879 30.94 5.27 -43.45
N ASN A 880 29.98 5.48 -44.35
CA ASN A 880 29.76 6.77 -45.03
C ASN A 880 28.50 6.77 -45.91
N SER A 881 27.77 7.90 -45.83
CA SER A 881 27.11 8.68 -46.89
C SER A 881 26.36 8.04 -48.07
N GLY A 882 25.14 8.57 -48.34
CA GLY A 882 24.82 9.02 -49.70
C GLY A 882 23.40 8.77 -50.24
N ASN A 883 22.47 9.68 -49.96
CA ASN A 883 21.40 10.23 -50.84
C ASN A 883 20.55 9.31 -51.75
N SER A 884 19.22 9.38 -51.62
CA SER A 884 18.41 10.36 -52.40
C SER A 884 16.86 10.19 -52.27
N ASN A 885 16.21 11.33 -52.00
CA ASN A 885 15.00 11.89 -52.63
C ASN A 885 13.64 11.15 -52.66
N LYS A 886 12.67 11.64 -51.87
CA LYS A 886 11.60 12.62 -52.26
C LYS A 886 10.41 12.54 -51.29
N ARG A 887 10.14 13.60 -50.51
CA ARG A 887 8.82 13.85 -49.88
C ARG A 887 8.31 15.24 -50.24
N ARG A 888 7.02 15.28 -50.61
CA ARG A 888 6.23 16.44 -50.99
C ARG A 888 5.80 17.25 -49.76
N LYS A 889 5.52 18.53 -50.05
CA LYS A 889 5.20 19.69 -49.21
C LYS A 889 4.03 19.55 -48.20
N PRO A 890 3.94 20.46 -47.21
CA PRO A 890 2.86 20.57 -46.23
C PRO A 890 1.81 21.66 -46.54
N ASN A 891 0.83 21.75 -45.63
CA ASN A 891 -0.14 22.83 -45.32
C ASN A 891 -1.54 22.77 -45.98
N PRO A 892 -2.57 23.44 -45.40
CA PRO A 892 -2.86 23.74 -43.97
C PRO A 892 -4.35 23.57 -43.58
N HIS A 893 -4.65 23.41 -42.29
CA HIS A 893 -5.57 24.24 -41.48
C HIS A 893 -5.75 23.67 -40.08
#